data_AF-A0A2V2VID8-F1
#
_entry.id   AF-A0A2V2VID8-F1
#
_cell.length_a   1.000
_cell.length_b   1.000
_cell.length_c   1.000
_cell.angle_alpha   90.00
_cell.angle_beta   90.00
_cell.angle_gamma   90.00
#
_symmetry.space_group_name_H-M   'P 1'
#
loop_
_entity.id
_entity.type
_entity.pdbx_description
1 polymer ?
#
loop_
_entity_poly.entity_id
_entity_poly.type
_entity_poly.pdbx_seq_one_letter_code
_entity_poly.pdbx_strand_id
1 'polypeptide(L)'
;MKGPKKRYRGDGDDHQSYHHHQQQQQQPRVRYADLAPEVKLQRRREERQVKKEMERTLSYFKSVQRALEEQASGAGDASTLASIVDGFFVELIKLLKADSTLHLLRNGLVCRVIESALANSLLLQSKSLLYVLLGHVFDTVTSPTASYTMETLLASLAQALSALADDEVESFEAEMTDGGPGVHAGSGVPSAATLITYVVEELSERAEEIILHEVAARAVRSIVLVLGGFTIRGAPPLEHVVKFTQPLGALGIALMKGLEATFREHNSRHAAHVWLNIANTPTASFILQSLLRVCEAGTEVDVAVRQRLESIHDDDRVALLRHLLMDPMGCHIFQAYIKVPAPLELLEACDVLSNRRARAAAELTSAKGRRLQEILRETADNVTDEEERVVALRAQEKTCWDKALDVVMEVLEDIFDPAAEQMNPVHYVLQDLVLFAPTAVHLECLWERLLKPRIRMFVSLPALMHVLAAFARKCAFSGSLGPRDGGNDGNNYNDIAVAGAVESSSDALPKDIDQLLRTDMARGVRYFTVSVNFQETVITTLCSAINEECKKGAAQFLLVDGNAHEKGAELARYILHFHPPASAMFVHAMDKLSLKDMEFLIRHGKGSLVVQQYLRAAAVVQTLPHAQGNKGEEKKMDKTGPMRFLRRIALLLHDLVGDTYAAYVVEVLYEVGSLEVKEELVKLLVPIYSSLQHGHGKASKVEDRDESREGEEDGNATAANRPQMRDFIARKVMTKCCVELYMHRPDDWTKLARRQCQVMRLLQRMSAVSS
;
A
#
# COMPACT_ATOMS: atom_id res chain seq x y z
N MET A 1 -7.77 -60.55 26.86
CA MET A 1 -7.80 -61.32 25.60
C MET A 1 -8.71 -60.60 24.61
N LYS A 2 -8.17 -60.31 23.41
CA LYS A 2 -8.79 -59.99 22.10
C LYS A 2 -10.09 -59.15 22.05
N GLY A 3 -10.02 -57.99 21.37
CA GLY A 3 -11.18 -57.28 20.80
C GLY A 3 -11.76 -57.97 19.53
N PRO A 4 -12.62 -57.33 18.70
CA PRO A 4 -12.79 -55.88 18.54
C PRO A 4 -14.22 -55.30 18.40
N LYS A 5 -14.23 -53.97 18.45
CA LYS A 5 -15.24 -52.93 18.18
C LYS A 5 -16.00 -53.09 16.85
N LYS A 6 -17.30 -52.74 16.86
CA LYS A 6 -17.92 -51.95 15.77
C LYS A 6 -18.28 -50.57 16.33
N ARG A 7 -17.83 -49.54 15.62
CA ARG A 7 -17.86 -48.11 15.98
C ARG A 7 -19.28 -47.57 15.89
N TYR A 8 -19.71 -46.90 16.96
CA TYR A 8 -20.67 -45.80 16.89
C TYR A 8 -19.96 -44.63 16.20
N ARG A 9 -20.53 -44.12 15.10
CA ARG A 9 -20.21 -42.80 14.56
C ARG A 9 -21.57 -42.16 14.27
N GLY A 10 -21.88 -41.12 15.03
CA GLY A 10 -23.02 -40.27 14.76
C GLY A 10 -22.68 -39.32 13.62
N ASP A 11 -23.53 -39.33 12.60
CA ASP A 11 -23.84 -38.19 11.74
C ASP A 11 -25.29 -37.82 12.16
N GLY A 12 -25.67 -36.61 12.55
CA GLY A 12 -25.17 -35.32 12.08
C GLY A 12 -25.89 -34.95 10.80
N ASP A 13 -27.19 -34.62 10.87
CA ASP A 13 -27.93 -33.89 9.83
C ASP A 13 -29.26 -33.37 10.41
N ASP A 14 -29.17 -32.31 11.22
CA ASP A 14 -30.28 -31.40 11.49
C ASP A 14 -30.40 -30.41 10.32
N HIS A 15 -31.02 -30.85 9.22
CA HIS A 15 -31.52 -29.93 8.20
C HIS A 15 -32.84 -29.30 8.68
N GLN A 16 -32.72 -28.21 9.44
CA GLN A 16 -33.81 -27.27 9.66
C GLN A 16 -34.11 -26.53 8.36
N SER A 17 -35.11 -27.03 7.62
CA SER A 17 -35.79 -26.30 6.56
C SER A 17 -36.59 -25.16 7.19
N TYR A 18 -36.08 -23.92 7.10
CA TYR A 18 -36.86 -22.74 7.43
C TYR A 18 -37.73 -22.31 6.24
N HIS A 19 -38.98 -22.05 6.58
CA HIS A 19 -40.13 -21.88 5.70
C HIS A 19 -40.05 -20.62 4.82
N HIS A 20 -40.36 -20.82 3.53
CA HIS A 20 -40.95 -19.80 2.66
C HIS A 20 -42.15 -19.11 3.34
N HIS A 21 -42.16 -17.79 3.44
CA HIS A 21 -43.38 -17.01 3.56
C HIS A 21 -43.45 -16.03 2.39
N GLN A 22 -44.11 -16.44 1.30
CA GLN A 22 -44.71 -15.52 0.34
C GLN A 22 -46.16 -15.30 0.77
N GLN A 23 -46.51 -14.05 1.01
CA GLN A 23 -47.90 -13.59 1.04
C GLN A 23 -48.45 -13.64 -0.39
N GLN A 24 -49.02 -14.78 -0.77
CA GLN A 24 -50.06 -14.85 -1.79
C GLN A 24 -51.29 -15.47 -1.12
N GLN A 25 -52.47 -14.96 -1.47
CA GLN A 25 -53.78 -15.28 -0.93
C GLN A 25 -53.89 -16.74 -0.42
N GLN A 26 -54.31 -16.87 0.84
CA GLN A 26 -54.39 -18.12 1.60
C GLN A 26 -55.21 -19.20 0.87
N GLN A 27 -54.56 -20.01 0.04
CA GLN A 27 -54.96 -21.39 -0.15
C GLN A 27 -54.41 -22.20 1.03
N PRO A 28 -55.20 -23.10 1.64
CA PRO A 28 -54.75 -23.87 2.80
C PRO A 28 -53.49 -24.65 2.42
N ARG A 29 -52.44 -24.57 3.26
CA ARG A 29 -51.21 -25.36 3.12
C ARG A 29 -51.54 -26.85 3.33
N VAL A 30 -52.02 -27.50 2.28
CA VAL A 30 -52.21 -28.95 2.21
C VAL A 30 -50.81 -29.58 2.19
N ARG A 31 -50.51 -30.48 3.13
CA ARG A 31 -49.23 -31.17 3.15
C ARG A 31 -49.10 -31.98 1.86
N TYR A 32 -47.89 -32.09 1.31
CA TYR A 32 -47.68 -32.84 0.06
C TYR A 32 -48.25 -34.26 0.13
N ALA A 33 -48.26 -34.89 1.30
CA ALA A 33 -48.85 -36.21 1.56
C ALA A 33 -50.39 -36.27 1.34
N ASP A 34 -51.09 -35.15 1.49
CA ASP A 34 -52.55 -35.07 1.44
C ASP A 34 -53.08 -34.64 0.05
N LEU A 35 -52.17 -34.31 -0.89
CA LEU A 35 -52.52 -34.01 -2.27
C LEU A 35 -53.00 -35.27 -3.01
N ALA A 36 -54.01 -35.11 -3.86
CA ALA A 36 -54.46 -36.18 -4.75
C ALA A 36 -53.29 -36.72 -5.60
N PRO A 37 -53.24 -38.04 -5.91
CA PRO A 37 -52.13 -38.65 -6.64
C PRO A 37 -51.77 -37.96 -7.96
N GLU A 38 -52.78 -37.45 -8.68
CA GLU A 38 -52.62 -36.73 -9.94
C GLU A 38 -51.92 -35.38 -9.77
N VAL A 39 -52.28 -34.62 -8.72
CA VAL A 39 -51.65 -33.33 -8.38
C VAL A 39 -50.20 -33.53 -7.92
N LYS A 40 -49.91 -34.60 -7.18
CA LYS A 40 -48.53 -34.99 -6.82
C LYS A 40 -47.70 -35.31 -8.06
N LEU A 41 -48.27 -36.02 -9.02
CA LEU A 41 -47.59 -36.45 -10.24
C LEU A 41 -47.33 -35.24 -11.17
N GLN A 42 -48.29 -34.33 -11.27
CA GLN A 42 -48.14 -33.06 -11.99
C GLN A 42 -47.06 -32.17 -11.36
N ARG A 43 -47.09 -32.01 -10.03
CA ARG A 43 -46.05 -31.26 -9.30
C ARG A 43 -44.65 -31.87 -9.46
N ARG A 44 -44.52 -33.21 -9.48
CA ARG A 44 -43.23 -33.88 -9.80
C ARG A 44 -42.78 -33.66 -11.25
N ARG A 45 -43.70 -33.55 -12.20
CA ARG A 45 -43.36 -33.24 -13.61
C ARG A 45 -42.81 -31.82 -13.71
N GLU A 46 -43.47 -30.87 -13.06
CA GLU A 46 -43.03 -29.47 -12.98
C GLU A 46 -41.66 -29.36 -12.28
N GLU A 47 -41.48 -30.00 -11.12
CA GLU A 47 -40.19 -30.04 -10.40
C GLU A 47 -39.06 -30.63 -11.26
N ARG A 48 -39.33 -31.70 -12.02
CA ARG A 48 -38.35 -32.30 -12.94
C ARG A 48 -38.03 -31.38 -14.11
N GLN A 49 -39.01 -30.66 -14.63
CA GLN A 49 -38.79 -29.72 -15.72
C GLN A 49 -37.94 -28.53 -15.25
N VAL A 50 -38.29 -27.93 -14.12
CA VAL A 50 -37.51 -26.85 -13.49
C VAL A 50 -36.07 -27.31 -13.20
N LYS A 51 -35.89 -28.53 -12.69
CA LYS A 51 -34.54 -29.06 -12.45
C LYS A 51 -33.73 -29.22 -13.74
N LYS A 52 -34.35 -29.72 -14.82
CA LYS A 52 -33.68 -29.86 -16.12
C LYS A 52 -33.30 -28.51 -16.72
N GLU A 53 -34.18 -27.52 -16.62
CA GLU A 53 -33.91 -26.16 -17.07
C GLU A 53 -32.76 -25.54 -16.26
N MET A 54 -32.77 -25.70 -14.93
CA MET A 54 -31.68 -25.26 -14.06
C MET A 54 -30.34 -25.94 -14.40
N GLU A 55 -30.32 -27.26 -14.64
CA GLU A 55 -29.13 -27.99 -15.05
C GLU A 55 -28.61 -27.52 -16.42
N ARG A 56 -29.51 -27.23 -17.36
CA ARG A 56 -29.15 -26.69 -18.69
C ARG A 56 -28.50 -25.31 -18.55
N THR A 57 -29.10 -24.41 -17.78
CA THR A 57 -28.55 -23.08 -17.51
C THR A 57 -27.17 -23.20 -16.86
N LEU A 58 -27.02 -24.01 -15.81
CA LEU A 58 -25.71 -24.21 -15.16
C LEU A 58 -24.65 -24.81 -16.09
N SER A 59 -25.04 -25.71 -17.00
CA SER A 59 -24.13 -26.26 -18.02
C SER A 59 -23.62 -25.17 -18.97
N TYR A 60 -24.50 -24.24 -19.38
CA TYR A 60 -24.11 -23.09 -20.19
C TYR A 60 -23.07 -22.20 -19.46
N PHE A 61 -23.34 -21.81 -18.22
CA PHE A 61 -22.40 -20.98 -17.44
C PHE A 61 -21.05 -21.68 -17.23
N LYS A 62 -21.03 -23.00 -16.99
CA LYS A 62 -19.77 -23.79 -16.91
C LYS A 62 -19.00 -23.77 -18.23
N SER A 63 -19.69 -23.83 -19.36
CA SER A 63 -19.07 -23.75 -20.68
C SER A 63 -18.43 -22.38 -20.91
N VAL A 64 -19.12 -21.30 -20.53
CA VAL A 64 -18.59 -19.93 -20.64
C VAL A 64 -17.38 -19.75 -19.72
N GLN A 65 -17.44 -20.27 -18.48
CA GLN A 65 -16.32 -20.22 -17.55
C GLN A 65 -15.04 -20.81 -18.17
N ARG A 66 -15.14 -22.02 -18.71
CA ARG A 66 -14.00 -22.68 -19.36
C ARG A 66 -13.47 -21.88 -20.54
N ALA A 67 -14.37 -21.33 -21.36
CA ALA A 67 -13.96 -20.50 -22.48
C ALA A 67 -13.19 -19.25 -22.02
N LEU A 68 -13.64 -18.56 -20.97
CA LEU A 68 -12.94 -17.40 -20.40
C LEU A 68 -11.57 -17.79 -19.82
N GLU A 69 -11.49 -18.90 -19.08
CA GLU A 69 -10.25 -19.42 -18.50
C GLU A 69 -9.23 -19.83 -19.58
N GLU A 70 -9.67 -20.48 -20.66
CA GLU A 70 -8.82 -20.86 -21.79
C GLU A 70 -8.24 -19.63 -22.48
N GLN A 71 -9.03 -18.58 -22.72
CA GLN A 71 -8.55 -17.33 -23.31
C GLN A 71 -7.56 -16.60 -22.39
N ALA A 72 -7.84 -16.54 -21.09
CA ALA A 72 -6.95 -15.90 -20.11
C ALA A 72 -5.58 -16.60 -19.98
N SER A 73 -5.48 -17.89 -20.31
CA SER A 73 -4.23 -18.66 -20.27
C SER A 73 -3.28 -18.41 -21.46
N GLY A 74 -3.60 -17.44 -22.33
CA GLY A 74 -2.75 -17.04 -23.47
C GLY A 74 -2.99 -17.83 -24.75
N ALA A 75 -4.13 -18.54 -24.85
CA ALA A 75 -4.44 -19.45 -25.94
C ALA A 75 -5.36 -18.89 -27.04
N GLY A 76 -5.78 -17.62 -27.00
CA GLY A 76 -6.63 -17.10 -28.08
C GLY A 76 -6.65 -15.60 -28.32
N ASP A 77 -7.34 -15.24 -29.40
CA ASP A 77 -7.44 -13.91 -29.99
C ASP A 77 -8.40 -13.01 -29.19
N ALA A 78 -8.01 -11.76 -28.94
CA ALA A 78 -8.81 -10.75 -28.25
C ALA A 78 -10.19 -10.55 -28.91
N SER A 79 -10.27 -10.69 -30.24
CA SER A 79 -11.54 -10.62 -30.98
C SER A 79 -12.53 -11.74 -30.59
N THR A 80 -12.00 -12.93 -30.30
CA THR A 80 -12.79 -14.10 -29.93
C THR A 80 -13.29 -13.97 -28.50
N LEU A 81 -12.45 -13.47 -27.59
CA LEU A 81 -12.84 -13.15 -26.22
C LEU A 81 -13.98 -12.11 -26.19
N ALA A 82 -13.86 -11.03 -26.96
CA ALA A 82 -14.90 -10.00 -27.05
C ALA A 82 -16.24 -10.60 -27.53
N SER A 83 -16.24 -11.43 -28.58
CA SER A 83 -17.45 -12.08 -29.09
C SER A 83 -18.11 -13.03 -28.09
N ILE A 84 -17.30 -13.77 -27.31
CA ILE A 84 -17.80 -14.64 -26.23
C ILE A 84 -18.49 -13.81 -25.15
N VAL A 85 -17.85 -12.72 -24.73
CA VAL A 85 -18.36 -11.83 -23.69
C VAL A 85 -19.65 -11.13 -24.15
N ASP A 86 -19.70 -10.61 -25.38
CA ASP A 86 -20.91 -10.02 -25.99
C ASP A 86 -22.07 -11.03 -26.00
N GLY A 87 -21.83 -12.22 -26.55
CA GLY A 87 -22.85 -13.28 -26.62
C GLY A 87 -23.35 -13.72 -25.25
N PHE A 88 -22.45 -13.75 -24.26
CA PHE A 88 -22.78 -14.06 -22.87
C PHE A 88 -23.68 -13.00 -22.24
N PHE A 89 -23.36 -11.71 -22.34
CA PHE A 89 -24.17 -10.65 -21.74
C PHE A 89 -25.57 -10.56 -22.36
N VAL A 90 -25.69 -10.78 -23.68
CA VAL A 90 -27.00 -10.84 -24.34
C VAL A 90 -27.88 -11.95 -23.75
N GLU A 91 -27.32 -13.14 -23.53
CA GLU A 91 -28.07 -14.26 -22.95
C GLU A 91 -28.35 -14.06 -21.45
N LEU A 92 -27.37 -13.55 -20.70
CA LEU A 92 -27.52 -13.23 -19.28
C LEU A 92 -28.66 -12.23 -19.05
N ILE A 93 -28.71 -11.15 -19.83
CA ILE A 93 -29.77 -10.13 -19.73
C ILE A 93 -31.15 -10.73 -20.00
N LYS A 94 -31.27 -11.62 -20.99
CA LYS A 94 -32.55 -12.32 -21.25
C LYS A 94 -32.96 -13.19 -20.08
N LEU A 95 -32.03 -13.95 -19.51
CA LEU A 95 -32.29 -14.82 -18.37
C LEU A 95 -32.70 -14.02 -17.13
N LEU A 96 -32.03 -12.90 -16.84
CA LEU A 96 -32.34 -12.04 -15.70
C LEU A 96 -33.70 -11.33 -15.88
N LYS A 97 -34.02 -10.83 -17.09
CA LYS A 97 -35.34 -10.27 -17.37
C LYS A 97 -36.48 -11.28 -17.21
N ALA A 98 -36.20 -12.56 -17.43
CA ALA A 98 -37.18 -13.64 -17.22
C ALA A 98 -37.26 -14.10 -15.76
N ASP A 99 -36.29 -13.76 -14.91
CA ASP A 99 -36.20 -14.13 -13.50
C ASP A 99 -36.39 -12.90 -12.59
N SER A 100 -37.66 -12.52 -12.35
CA SER A 100 -38.03 -11.40 -11.49
C SER A 100 -37.66 -11.58 -10.01
N THR A 101 -37.16 -12.75 -9.62
CA THR A 101 -36.73 -13.04 -8.24
C THR A 101 -35.22 -13.06 -8.07
N LEU A 102 -34.47 -12.88 -9.18
CA LEU A 102 -33.02 -13.00 -9.27
C LEU A 102 -32.47 -14.28 -8.63
N HIS A 103 -33.22 -15.38 -8.70
CA HIS A 103 -32.80 -16.68 -8.19
C HIS A 103 -31.49 -17.12 -8.84
N LEU A 104 -31.27 -16.77 -10.11
CA LEU A 104 -30.03 -17.05 -10.84
C LEU A 104 -28.79 -16.49 -10.12
N LEU A 105 -28.87 -15.28 -9.56
CA LEU A 105 -27.77 -14.60 -8.86
C LEU A 105 -27.54 -15.12 -7.42
N ARG A 106 -28.38 -16.04 -6.94
CA ARG A 106 -28.11 -16.77 -5.69
C ARG A 106 -27.11 -17.91 -5.89
N ASN A 107 -26.73 -18.20 -7.14
CA ASN A 107 -25.75 -19.23 -7.45
C ASN A 107 -24.34 -18.64 -7.57
N GLY A 108 -23.45 -19.02 -6.65
CA GLY A 108 -22.07 -18.51 -6.63
C GLY A 108 -21.19 -18.94 -7.81
N LEU A 109 -21.55 -19.98 -8.56
CA LEU A 109 -20.88 -20.30 -9.84
C LEU A 109 -21.27 -19.27 -10.90
N VAL A 110 -22.57 -18.99 -11.02
CA VAL A 110 -23.09 -18.02 -11.99
C VAL A 110 -22.51 -16.63 -11.71
N CYS A 111 -22.52 -16.18 -10.46
CA CYS A 111 -21.94 -14.90 -10.05
C CYS A 111 -20.45 -14.79 -10.44
N ARG A 112 -19.66 -15.83 -10.17
CA ARG A 112 -18.24 -15.85 -10.55
C ARG A 112 -18.01 -15.75 -12.05
N VAL A 113 -18.84 -16.42 -12.86
CA VAL A 113 -18.75 -16.32 -14.33
C VAL A 113 -19.09 -14.90 -14.80
N ILE A 114 -20.10 -14.26 -14.20
CA ILE A 114 -20.43 -12.86 -14.50
C ILE A 114 -19.25 -11.95 -14.12
N GLU A 115 -18.67 -12.12 -12.94
CA GLU A 115 -17.51 -11.35 -12.48
C GLU A 115 -16.29 -11.52 -13.41
N SER A 116 -16.02 -12.74 -13.88
CA SER A 116 -14.94 -12.99 -14.87
C SER A 116 -15.23 -12.36 -16.22
N ALA A 117 -16.49 -12.35 -16.67
CA ALA A 117 -16.87 -11.70 -17.92
C ALA A 117 -16.77 -10.16 -17.83
N LEU A 118 -17.11 -9.57 -16.67
CA LEU A 118 -17.03 -8.13 -16.40
C LEU A 118 -15.59 -7.58 -16.44
N ALA A 119 -14.58 -8.42 -16.25
CA ALA A 119 -13.18 -8.01 -16.38
C ALA A 119 -12.79 -7.65 -17.84
N ASN A 120 -13.57 -8.10 -18.82
CA ASN A 120 -13.33 -7.86 -20.25
C ASN A 120 -14.56 -7.24 -20.95
N SER A 121 -15.49 -6.67 -20.16
CA SER A 121 -16.74 -6.16 -20.69
C SER A 121 -16.60 -4.74 -21.24
N LEU A 122 -17.34 -4.45 -22.31
CA LEU A 122 -17.50 -3.09 -22.83
C LEU A 122 -18.47 -2.29 -21.94
N LEU A 123 -18.35 -0.96 -21.97
CA LEU A 123 -19.21 -0.07 -21.16
C LEU A 123 -20.70 -0.39 -21.32
N LEU A 124 -21.17 -0.61 -22.55
CA LEU A 124 -22.59 -0.90 -22.81
C LEU A 124 -23.07 -2.17 -22.10
N GLN A 125 -22.24 -3.20 -21.99
CA GLN A 125 -22.60 -4.45 -21.33
C GLN A 125 -22.76 -4.23 -19.82
N SER A 126 -21.81 -3.54 -19.18
CA SER A 126 -21.88 -3.18 -17.77
C SER A 126 -23.09 -2.30 -17.47
N LYS A 127 -23.35 -1.28 -18.30
CA LYS A 127 -24.55 -0.44 -18.19
C LYS A 127 -25.84 -1.24 -18.34
N SER A 128 -25.92 -2.12 -19.35
CA SER A 128 -27.10 -2.92 -19.63
C SER A 128 -27.40 -3.91 -18.51
N LEU A 129 -26.37 -4.52 -17.93
CA LEU A 129 -26.54 -5.40 -16.76
C LEU A 129 -27.02 -4.59 -15.56
N LEU A 130 -26.43 -3.42 -15.29
CA LEU A 130 -26.84 -2.57 -14.18
C LEU A 130 -28.30 -2.11 -14.32
N TYR A 131 -28.70 -1.70 -15.52
CA TYR A 131 -30.06 -1.29 -15.82
C TYR A 131 -31.10 -2.39 -15.56
N VAL A 132 -30.76 -3.66 -15.80
CA VAL A 132 -31.65 -4.80 -15.52
C VAL A 132 -31.76 -5.11 -14.02
N LEU A 133 -30.75 -4.74 -13.23
CA LEU A 133 -30.73 -4.94 -11.78
C LEU A 133 -31.40 -3.81 -10.99
N LEU A 134 -31.76 -2.70 -11.64
CA LEU A 134 -32.53 -1.64 -11.01
C LEU A 134 -33.89 -2.17 -10.52
N GLY A 135 -34.31 -1.71 -9.36
CA GLY A 135 -35.44 -2.24 -8.57
C GLY A 135 -35.08 -3.44 -7.69
N HIS A 136 -33.89 -4.01 -7.84
CA HIS A 136 -33.40 -5.15 -7.08
C HIS A 136 -31.99 -4.92 -6.51
N VAL A 137 -31.54 -3.66 -6.42
CA VAL A 137 -30.18 -3.33 -5.96
C VAL A 137 -29.99 -3.80 -4.52
N PHE A 138 -30.97 -3.52 -3.65
CA PHE A 138 -30.94 -3.94 -2.24
C PHE A 138 -30.86 -5.47 -2.08
N ASP A 139 -31.67 -6.22 -2.84
CA ASP A 139 -31.66 -7.69 -2.81
C ASP A 139 -30.31 -8.26 -3.28
N THR A 140 -29.67 -7.56 -4.22
CA THR A 140 -28.36 -7.95 -4.75
C THR A 140 -27.26 -7.70 -3.71
N VAL A 141 -27.23 -6.54 -3.05
CA VAL A 141 -26.18 -6.23 -2.05
C VAL A 141 -26.32 -6.98 -0.74
N THR A 142 -27.52 -7.43 -0.37
CA THR A 142 -27.75 -8.29 0.81
C THR A 142 -27.41 -9.76 0.54
N SER A 143 -27.37 -10.19 -0.73
CA SER A 143 -27.05 -11.55 -1.12
C SER A 143 -25.58 -11.91 -0.87
N PRO A 144 -25.27 -13.03 -0.18
CA PRO A 144 -23.89 -13.48 0.06
C PRO A 144 -23.07 -13.71 -1.20
N THR A 145 -23.71 -13.97 -2.35
CA THR A 145 -23.03 -14.19 -3.64
C THR A 145 -23.18 -13.00 -4.57
N ALA A 146 -24.40 -12.49 -4.75
CA ALA A 146 -24.68 -11.47 -5.77
C ALA A 146 -24.08 -10.10 -5.41
N SER A 147 -23.82 -9.84 -4.12
CA SER A 147 -23.15 -8.63 -3.67
C SER A 147 -21.76 -8.48 -4.30
N TYR A 148 -21.06 -9.59 -4.51
CA TYR A 148 -19.78 -9.59 -5.20
C TYR A 148 -19.90 -9.20 -6.67
N THR A 149 -20.97 -9.63 -7.32
CA THR A 149 -21.25 -9.26 -8.71
C THR A 149 -21.60 -7.79 -8.84
N MET A 150 -22.39 -7.21 -7.92
CA MET A 150 -22.70 -5.78 -7.92
C MET A 150 -21.44 -4.91 -7.75
N GLU A 151 -20.54 -5.29 -6.84
CA GLU A 151 -19.28 -4.57 -6.67
C GLU A 151 -18.38 -4.63 -7.91
N THR A 152 -18.22 -5.82 -8.49
CA THR A 152 -17.43 -5.99 -9.71
C THR A 152 -18.07 -5.24 -10.89
N LEU A 153 -19.40 -5.16 -10.94
CA LEU A 153 -20.14 -4.42 -11.96
C LEU A 153 -19.85 -2.92 -11.88
N LEU A 154 -19.91 -2.32 -10.68
CA LEU A 154 -19.59 -0.90 -10.52
C LEU A 154 -18.11 -0.61 -10.78
N ALA A 155 -17.20 -1.50 -10.34
CA ALA A 155 -15.78 -1.37 -10.62
C ALA A 155 -15.47 -1.45 -12.13
N SER A 156 -16.10 -2.39 -12.83
CA SER A 156 -16.00 -2.54 -14.30
C SER A 156 -16.55 -1.30 -15.02
N LEU A 157 -17.66 -0.72 -14.54
CA LEU A 157 -18.20 0.51 -15.10
C LEU A 157 -17.24 1.70 -14.90
N ALA A 158 -16.66 1.86 -13.72
CA ALA A 158 -15.66 2.90 -13.46
C ALA A 158 -14.40 2.71 -14.33
N GLN A 159 -13.94 1.46 -14.51
CA GLN A 159 -12.81 1.13 -15.38
C GLN A 159 -13.11 1.45 -16.86
N ALA A 160 -14.30 1.08 -17.35
CA ALA A 160 -14.70 1.38 -18.72
C ALA A 160 -14.85 2.89 -18.99
N LEU A 161 -15.32 3.66 -18.00
CA LEU A 161 -15.37 5.12 -18.08
C LEU A 161 -13.99 5.77 -18.01
N SER A 162 -13.07 5.23 -17.21
CA SER A 162 -11.68 5.68 -17.17
C SER A 162 -11.03 5.54 -18.54
N ALA A 163 -11.26 4.43 -19.24
CA ALA A 163 -10.71 4.20 -20.58
C ALA A 163 -11.29 5.17 -21.63
N LEU A 164 -12.55 5.63 -21.47
CA LEU A 164 -13.15 6.61 -22.38
C LEU A 164 -12.60 8.03 -22.21
N ALA A 165 -12.01 8.34 -21.06
CA ALA A 165 -11.50 9.68 -20.78
C ALA A 165 -10.28 10.06 -21.65
N ASP A 166 -9.51 9.07 -22.14
CA ASP A 166 -8.37 9.29 -23.04
C ASP A 166 -8.77 9.54 -24.49
N ASP A 167 -9.75 8.79 -25.00
CA ASP A 167 -10.03 8.71 -26.43
C ASP A 167 -11.12 9.69 -26.88
N GLU A 168 -12.10 10.01 -26.01
CA GLU A 168 -13.31 10.74 -26.41
C GLU A 168 -13.90 11.58 -25.26
N VAL A 169 -13.33 12.76 -24.99
CA VAL A 169 -13.79 13.67 -23.89
C VAL A 169 -15.29 13.96 -23.94
N GLU A 170 -15.85 14.21 -25.13
CA GLU A 170 -17.31 14.45 -25.30
C GLU A 170 -18.15 13.22 -24.93
N SER A 171 -17.65 12.02 -25.24
CA SER A 171 -18.30 10.75 -24.89
C SER A 171 -18.25 10.49 -23.38
N PHE A 172 -17.12 10.81 -22.73
CA PHE A 172 -17.01 10.76 -21.27
C PHE A 172 -17.99 11.73 -20.61
N GLU A 173 -18.04 12.99 -21.05
CA GLU A 173 -18.99 13.99 -20.53
C GLU A 173 -20.45 13.56 -20.72
N ALA A 174 -20.79 12.96 -21.87
CA ALA A 174 -22.13 12.45 -22.14
C ALA A 174 -22.54 11.32 -21.18
N GLU A 175 -21.60 10.43 -20.80
CA GLU A 175 -21.86 9.35 -19.83
C GLU A 175 -21.92 9.84 -18.38
N MET A 176 -21.22 10.92 -18.07
CA MET A 176 -21.21 11.56 -16.74
C MET A 176 -22.36 12.55 -16.54
N THR A 177 -23.16 12.84 -17.57
CA THR A 177 -24.32 13.71 -17.49
C THR A 177 -25.56 12.96 -17.00
N ASP A 178 -26.12 13.38 -15.86
CA ASP A 178 -27.37 12.82 -15.35
C ASP A 178 -28.59 13.26 -16.18
N GLY A 179 -29.59 12.39 -16.28
CA GLY A 179 -30.75 12.48 -17.17
C GLY A 179 -30.43 12.26 -18.66
N GLY A 180 -29.17 12.00 -19.00
CA GLY A 180 -28.69 11.87 -20.38
C GLY A 180 -28.81 10.45 -20.96
N PRO A 181 -28.81 10.30 -22.30
CA PRO A 181 -28.79 8.99 -22.96
C PRO A 181 -27.38 8.34 -23.00
N GLY A 182 -26.31 9.08 -22.68
CA GLY A 182 -24.92 8.64 -22.83
C GLY A 182 -24.46 8.50 -24.29
N VAL A 183 -23.32 7.85 -24.53
CA VAL A 183 -22.76 7.60 -25.88
C VAL A 183 -23.65 6.67 -26.69
N HIS A 184 -24.35 5.76 -26.01
CA HIS A 184 -25.10 4.67 -26.64
C HIS A 184 -26.61 4.96 -26.78
N ALA A 185 -26.97 6.17 -27.24
CA ALA A 185 -28.36 6.64 -27.27
C ALA A 185 -29.35 5.71 -28.02
N GLY A 186 -28.88 4.96 -29.03
CA GLY A 186 -29.70 3.99 -29.79
C GLY A 186 -30.01 2.67 -29.06
N SER A 187 -29.39 2.41 -27.92
CA SER A 187 -29.56 1.17 -27.14
C SER A 187 -30.77 1.18 -26.20
N GLY A 188 -31.30 2.37 -25.89
CA GLY A 188 -32.34 2.55 -24.88
C GLY A 188 -31.84 2.42 -23.42
N VAL A 189 -30.53 2.34 -23.21
CA VAL A 189 -29.90 2.34 -21.88
C VAL A 189 -29.40 3.76 -21.56
N PRO A 190 -29.76 4.36 -20.41
CA PRO A 190 -29.39 5.74 -20.07
C PRO A 190 -27.90 5.87 -19.78
N SER A 191 -27.42 7.11 -19.54
CA SER A 191 -26.02 7.38 -19.18
C SER A 191 -25.59 6.62 -17.91
N ALA A 192 -24.28 6.41 -17.77
CA ALA A 192 -23.71 5.79 -16.59
C ALA A 192 -24.06 6.55 -15.30
N ALA A 193 -23.96 7.89 -15.31
CA ALA A 193 -24.34 8.73 -14.17
C ALA A 193 -25.79 8.48 -13.73
N THR A 194 -26.73 8.43 -14.66
CA THR A 194 -28.15 8.17 -14.35
C THR A 194 -28.39 6.80 -13.73
N LEU A 195 -27.74 5.75 -14.25
CA LEU A 195 -27.84 4.42 -13.66
C LEU A 195 -27.30 4.41 -12.21
N ILE A 196 -26.19 5.10 -11.98
CA ILE A 196 -25.58 5.22 -10.65
C ILE A 196 -26.47 6.02 -9.69
N THR A 197 -27.12 7.09 -10.16
CA THR A 197 -28.10 7.86 -9.37
C THR A 197 -29.22 6.93 -8.88
N TYR A 198 -29.84 6.14 -9.75
CA TYR A 198 -30.90 5.20 -9.35
C TYR A 198 -30.42 4.10 -8.38
N VAL A 199 -29.22 3.56 -8.58
CA VAL A 199 -28.59 2.63 -7.63
C VAL A 199 -28.46 3.26 -6.25
N VAL A 200 -27.99 4.51 -6.20
CA VAL A 200 -27.82 5.25 -4.95
C VAL A 200 -29.17 5.55 -4.29
N GLU A 201 -30.20 5.91 -5.05
CA GLU A 201 -31.55 6.16 -4.52
C GLU A 201 -32.09 4.91 -3.82
N GLU A 202 -32.04 3.73 -4.47
CA GLU A 202 -32.48 2.46 -3.88
C GLU A 202 -31.72 2.11 -2.59
N LEU A 203 -30.39 2.33 -2.58
CA LEU A 203 -29.58 2.08 -1.38
C LEU A 203 -29.89 3.09 -0.26
N SER A 204 -30.17 4.35 -0.62
CA SER A 204 -30.46 5.42 0.33
C SER A 204 -31.80 5.20 1.04
N GLU A 205 -32.81 4.70 0.34
CA GLU A 205 -34.12 4.36 0.93
C GLU A 205 -34.03 3.26 2.01
N ARG A 206 -33.01 2.40 1.93
CA ARG A 206 -32.82 1.24 2.84
C ARG A 206 -31.55 1.37 3.69
N ALA A 207 -31.01 2.58 3.86
CA ALA A 207 -29.74 2.82 4.56
C ALA A 207 -29.68 2.21 5.97
N GLU A 208 -30.74 2.33 6.77
CA GLU A 208 -30.81 1.78 8.14
C GLU A 208 -30.66 0.24 8.16
N GLU A 209 -31.27 -0.45 7.20
CA GLU A 209 -31.17 -1.91 7.08
C GLU A 209 -29.78 -2.35 6.60
N ILE A 210 -29.19 -1.59 5.68
CA ILE A 210 -27.83 -1.84 5.17
C ILE A 210 -26.82 -1.80 6.32
N ILE A 211 -26.94 -0.80 7.21
CA ILE A 211 -26.00 -0.58 8.32
C ILE A 211 -25.93 -1.79 9.27
N LEU A 212 -27.05 -2.47 9.48
CA LEU A 212 -27.12 -3.65 10.36
C LEU A 212 -26.81 -4.96 9.65
N HIS A 213 -26.83 -4.99 8.32
CA HIS A 213 -26.65 -6.21 7.54
C HIS A 213 -25.19 -6.37 7.08
N GLU A 214 -24.49 -7.40 7.56
CA GLU A 214 -23.05 -7.60 7.31
C GLU A 214 -22.65 -7.58 5.83
N VAL A 215 -23.37 -8.33 4.99
CA VAL A 215 -23.07 -8.42 3.55
C VAL A 215 -23.33 -7.08 2.82
N ALA A 216 -24.47 -6.43 3.10
CA ALA A 216 -24.83 -5.17 2.49
C ALA A 216 -23.88 -4.05 2.92
N ALA A 217 -23.56 -3.94 4.21
CA ALA A 217 -22.57 -2.99 4.71
C ALA A 217 -21.21 -3.16 4.01
N ARG A 218 -20.74 -4.41 3.85
CA ARG A 218 -19.52 -4.73 3.11
C ARG A 218 -19.59 -4.29 1.64
N ALA A 219 -20.71 -4.58 0.97
CA ALA A 219 -20.90 -4.20 -0.43
C ALA A 219 -20.95 -2.68 -0.59
N VAL A 220 -21.74 -1.99 0.23
CA VAL A 220 -21.90 -0.52 0.18
C VAL A 220 -20.58 0.20 0.46
N ARG A 221 -19.73 -0.32 1.34
CA ARG A 221 -18.37 0.23 1.51
C ARG A 221 -17.57 0.23 0.22
N SER A 222 -17.64 -0.86 -0.55
CA SER A 222 -16.98 -0.95 -1.86
C SER A 222 -17.63 0.00 -2.87
N ILE A 223 -18.95 0.12 -2.88
CA ILE A 223 -19.70 1.06 -3.73
C ILE A 223 -19.25 2.49 -3.43
N VAL A 224 -19.26 2.91 -2.16
CA VAL A 224 -18.78 4.23 -1.71
C VAL A 224 -17.37 4.52 -2.21
N LEU A 225 -16.45 3.56 -2.11
CA LEU A 225 -15.07 3.70 -2.61
C LEU A 225 -15.04 3.90 -4.13
N VAL A 226 -15.80 3.11 -4.91
CA VAL A 226 -15.88 3.25 -6.36
C VAL A 226 -16.47 4.61 -6.75
N LEU A 227 -17.54 5.07 -6.07
CA LEU A 227 -18.13 6.39 -6.32
C LEU A 227 -17.14 7.53 -6.05
N GLY A 228 -16.25 7.35 -5.07
CA GLY A 228 -15.15 8.27 -4.76
C GLY A 228 -13.93 8.14 -5.67
N GLY A 229 -13.96 7.28 -6.69
CA GLY A 229 -12.87 7.08 -7.66
C GLY A 229 -11.75 6.15 -7.20
N PHE A 230 -11.99 5.32 -6.17
CA PHE A 230 -11.04 4.31 -5.72
C PHE A 230 -11.31 2.95 -6.35
N THR A 231 -10.24 2.18 -6.58
CA THR A 231 -10.36 0.79 -7.01
C THR A 231 -10.60 -0.13 -5.81
N ILE A 232 -11.24 -1.27 -6.08
CA ILE A 232 -11.61 -2.26 -5.07
C ILE A 232 -11.09 -3.65 -5.45
N ARG A 233 -10.99 -4.55 -4.47
CA ARG A 233 -10.72 -5.98 -4.67
C ARG A 233 -9.44 -6.31 -5.45
N GLY A 234 -8.44 -5.43 -5.38
CA GLY A 234 -7.16 -5.64 -6.07
C GLY A 234 -7.21 -5.36 -7.56
N ALA A 235 -8.25 -4.70 -8.06
CA ALA A 235 -8.25 -4.14 -9.40
C ALA A 235 -7.07 -3.15 -9.58
N PRO A 236 -6.44 -3.11 -10.77
CA PRO A 236 -5.35 -2.18 -11.04
C PRO A 236 -5.84 -0.73 -10.86
N PRO A 237 -4.95 0.23 -10.53
CA PRO A 237 -5.29 1.65 -10.50
C PRO A 237 -5.93 2.08 -11.82
N LEU A 238 -6.91 2.98 -11.75
CA LEU A 238 -7.50 3.60 -12.94
C LEU A 238 -6.47 4.55 -13.57
N GLU A 239 -6.48 4.63 -14.89
CA GLU A 239 -5.68 5.60 -15.65
C GLU A 239 -6.18 7.03 -15.38
N HIS A 240 -7.50 7.20 -15.37
CA HIS A 240 -8.20 8.45 -15.06
C HIS A 240 -9.16 8.26 -13.90
N VAL A 241 -9.16 9.20 -12.95
CA VAL A 241 -10.01 9.11 -11.77
C VAL A 241 -11.46 9.46 -12.14
N VAL A 242 -12.34 8.46 -12.13
CA VAL A 242 -13.79 8.65 -12.36
C VAL A 242 -14.50 8.83 -11.02
N LYS A 243 -15.18 9.96 -10.81
CA LYS A 243 -15.92 10.26 -9.57
C LYS A 243 -17.39 10.55 -9.85
N PHE A 244 -18.26 10.01 -9.03
CA PHE A 244 -19.70 10.28 -9.04
C PHE A 244 -20.08 11.13 -7.83
N THR A 245 -19.68 12.40 -7.85
CA THR A 245 -19.74 13.30 -6.68
C THR A 245 -21.15 13.51 -6.14
N GLN A 246 -22.13 13.75 -7.01
CA GLN A 246 -23.54 13.95 -6.61
C GLN A 246 -24.17 12.66 -6.03
N PRO A 247 -24.13 11.49 -6.71
CA PRO A 247 -24.59 10.24 -6.11
C PRO A 247 -23.87 9.90 -4.80
N LEU A 248 -22.56 10.14 -4.71
CA LEU A 248 -21.82 9.92 -3.48
C LEU A 248 -22.32 10.81 -2.32
N GLY A 249 -22.63 12.08 -2.61
CA GLY A 249 -23.22 13.02 -1.64
C GLY A 249 -24.55 12.53 -1.09
N ALA A 250 -25.47 12.16 -1.98
CA ALA A 250 -26.79 11.63 -1.61
C ALA A 250 -26.69 10.36 -0.74
N LEU A 251 -25.87 9.39 -1.16
CA LEU A 251 -25.63 8.16 -0.40
C LEU A 251 -24.98 8.45 0.96
N GLY A 252 -23.97 9.32 1.00
CA GLY A 252 -23.27 9.71 2.22
C GLY A 252 -24.21 10.34 3.24
N ILE A 253 -25.10 11.25 2.82
CA ILE A 253 -26.12 11.86 3.68
C ILE A 253 -27.09 10.80 4.21
N ALA A 254 -27.57 9.90 3.36
CA ALA A 254 -28.51 8.85 3.76
C ALA A 254 -27.88 7.88 4.77
N LEU A 255 -26.64 7.43 4.52
CA LEU A 255 -25.90 6.55 5.43
C LEU A 255 -25.62 7.24 6.77
N MET A 256 -25.19 8.50 6.77
CA MET A 256 -24.95 9.24 8.01
C MET A 256 -26.23 9.43 8.84
N LYS A 257 -27.36 9.74 8.18
CA LYS A 257 -28.67 9.80 8.86
C LYS A 257 -29.09 8.45 9.41
N GLY A 258 -28.93 7.38 8.63
CA GLY A 258 -29.22 6.02 9.06
C GLY A 258 -28.36 5.59 10.25
N LEU A 259 -27.07 5.93 10.26
CA LEU A 259 -26.17 5.65 11.37
C LEU A 259 -26.65 6.34 12.65
N GLU A 260 -26.97 7.63 12.59
CA GLU A 260 -27.50 8.33 13.76
C GLU A 260 -28.84 7.75 14.22
N ALA A 261 -29.76 7.44 13.29
CA ALA A 261 -31.09 6.94 13.62
C ALA A 261 -31.04 5.54 14.28
N THR A 262 -30.28 4.61 13.70
CA THR A 262 -30.17 3.22 14.17
C THR A 262 -29.56 3.12 15.57
N PHE A 263 -28.59 3.98 15.91
CA PHE A 263 -27.87 3.90 17.19
C PHE A 263 -28.32 4.92 18.24
N ARG A 264 -29.29 5.78 17.91
CA ARG A 264 -29.87 6.73 18.87
C ARG A 264 -30.85 6.02 19.79
N GLU A 265 -30.37 5.61 20.96
CA GLU A 265 -31.26 5.13 22.02
C GLU A 265 -32.12 6.26 22.58
N HIS A 266 -33.41 6.00 22.88
CA HIS A 266 -34.32 6.98 23.48
C HIS A 266 -33.86 7.54 24.84
N ASN A 267 -32.90 6.88 25.50
CA ASN A 267 -32.33 7.29 26.79
C ASN A 267 -30.88 7.81 26.69
N SER A 268 -30.30 7.88 25.49
CA SER A 268 -28.92 8.37 25.30
C SER A 268 -28.86 9.87 25.57
N ARG A 269 -28.36 10.26 26.74
CA ARG A 269 -28.20 11.67 27.14
C ARG A 269 -27.07 12.38 26.38
N HIS A 270 -26.06 11.64 25.94
CA HIS A 270 -24.84 12.21 25.35
C HIS A 270 -24.70 11.85 23.87
N ALA A 271 -24.60 12.86 23.00
CA ALA A 271 -24.42 12.66 21.57
C ALA A 271 -23.18 11.82 21.23
N ALA A 272 -22.09 11.96 22.01
CA ALA A 272 -20.86 11.18 21.83
C ALA A 272 -21.08 9.66 21.99
N HIS A 273 -22.00 9.22 22.86
CA HIS A 273 -22.27 7.80 23.09
C HIS A 273 -22.82 7.10 21.84
N VAL A 274 -23.63 7.80 21.04
CA VAL A 274 -24.15 7.25 19.77
C VAL A 274 -22.99 6.90 18.82
N TRP A 275 -22.00 7.78 18.73
CA TRP A 275 -20.84 7.60 17.86
C TRP A 275 -19.86 6.55 18.38
N LEU A 276 -19.73 6.41 19.69
CA LEU A 276 -18.98 5.30 20.30
C LEU A 276 -19.69 3.95 20.06
N ASN A 277 -21.02 3.90 20.09
CA ASN A 277 -21.77 2.69 19.71
C ASN A 277 -21.57 2.34 18.22
N ILE A 278 -21.57 3.35 17.34
CA ILE A 278 -21.23 3.18 15.92
C ILE A 278 -19.81 2.62 15.77
N ALA A 279 -18.84 3.17 16.50
CA ALA A 279 -17.46 2.71 16.48
C ALA A 279 -17.31 1.24 16.90
N ASN A 280 -18.05 0.84 17.94
CA ASN A 280 -18.06 -0.52 18.46
C ASN A 280 -18.82 -1.53 17.58
N THR A 281 -19.52 -1.06 16.55
CA THR A 281 -20.26 -1.93 15.62
C THR A 281 -19.50 -2.03 14.29
N PRO A 282 -18.89 -3.18 13.95
CA PRO A 282 -18.00 -3.29 12.79
C PRO A 282 -18.63 -2.85 11.47
N THR A 283 -19.89 -3.23 11.19
CA THR A 283 -20.59 -2.85 9.95
C THR A 283 -20.72 -1.33 9.82
N ALA A 284 -21.11 -0.65 10.89
CA ALA A 284 -21.29 0.79 10.96
C ALA A 284 -19.95 1.55 10.94
N SER A 285 -18.99 1.11 11.75
CA SER A 285 -17.64 1.69 11.84
C SER A 285 -16.92 1.66 10.50
N PHE A 286 -16.98 0.53 9.77
CA PHE A 286 -16.34 0.43 8.47
C PHE A 286 -17.02 1.28 7.39
N ILE A 287 -18.35 1.47 7.44
CA ILE A 287 -19.06 2.41 6.54
C ILE A 287 -18.54 3.83 6.78
N LEU A 288 -18.48 4.27 8.05
CA LEU A 288 -18.02 5.60 8.40
C LEU A 288 -16.54 5.82 8.00
N GLN A 289 -15.68 4.83 8.21
CA GLN A 289 -14.28 4.88 7.76
C GLN A 289 -14.18 4.98 6.22
N SER A 290 -15.01 4.25 5.47
CA SER A 290 -15.08 4.36 4.00
C SER A 290 -15.55 5.73 3.54
N LEU A 291 -16.55 6.32 4.21
CA LEU A 291 -17.05 7.66 3.92
C LEU A 291 -16.00 8.75 4.17
N LEU A 292 -15.25 8.64 5.27
CA LEU A 292 -14.12 9.54 5.55
C LEU A 292 -13.02 9.42 4.49
N ARG A 293 -12.78 8.22 3.95
CA ARG A 293 -11.74 8.00 2.93
C ARG A 293 -12.04 8.69 1.59
N VAL A 294 -13.32 8.85 1.24
CA VAL A 294 -13.77 9.53 0.01
C VAL A 294 -14.19 10.98 0.24
N CYS A 295 -13.95 11.49 1.45
CA CYS A 295 -14.35 12.83 1.85
C CYS A 295 -13.41 13.87 1.24
N GLU A 296 -13.95 14.76 0.41
CA GLU A 296 -13.21 15.87 -0.20
C GLU A 296 -13.74 17.21 0.31
N ALA A 297 -12.83 18.09 0.73
CA ALA A 297 -13.20 19.38 1.32
C ALA A 297 -14.17 20.16 0.42
N GLY A 298 -15.26 20.67 1.00
CA GLY A 298 -16.27 21.45 0.28
C GLY A 298 -17.34 20.63 -0.45
N THR A 299 -17.28 19.30 -0.44
CA THR A 299 -18.34 18.43 -0.98
C THR A 299 -19.50 18.21 0.00
N GLU A 300 -20.63 17.67 -0.46
CA GLU A 300 -21.75 17.31 0.42
C GLU A 300 -21.37 16.23 1.44
N VAL A 301 -20.50 15.28 1.05
CA VAL A 301 -19.96 14.25 1.94
C VAL A 301 -19.15 14.89 3.07
N ASP A 302 -18.38 15.93 2.76
CA ASP A 302 -17.60 16.66 3.75
C ASP A 302 -18.46 17.28 4.85
N VAL A 303 -19.56 17.91 4.45
CA VAL A 303 -20.53 18.49 5.38
C VAL A 303 -21.21 17.38 6.20
N ALA A 304 -21.66 16.32 5.52
CA ALA A 304 -22.42 15.24 6.16
C ALA A 304 -21.58 14.37 7.10
N VAL A 305 -20.29 14.20 6.81
CA VAL A 305 -19.39 13.26 7.50
C VAL A 305 -18.39 14.01 8.36
N ARG A 306 -17.39 14.65 7.76
CA ARG A 306 -16.27 15.25 8.50
C ARG A 306 -16.74 16.40 9.39
N GLN A 307 -17.40 17.41 8.82
CA GLN A 307 -17.85 18.58 9.58
C GLN A 307 -18.86 18.19 10.65
N ARG A 308 -19.70 17.18 10.38
CA ARG A 308 -20.61 16.62 11.37
C ARG A 308 -19.86 16.05 12.57
N LEU A 309 -18.88 15.16 12.36
CA LEU A 309 -18.06 14.59 13.45
C LEU A 309 -17.35 15.68 14.26
N GLU A 310 -16.82 16.71 13.60
CA GLU A 310 -16.17 17.84 14.27
C GLU A 310 -17.13 18.71 15.08
N SER A 311 -18.42 18.77 14.71
CA SER A 311 -19.42 19.58 15.40
C SER A 311 -19.92 18.95 16.72
N ILE A 312 -19.69 17.65 16.92
CA ILE A 312 -20.25 16.91 18.05
C ILE A 312 -19.38 17.09 19.29
N HIS A 313 -20.03 17.56 20.35
CA HIS A 313 -19.47 17.71 21.69
C HIS A 313 -20.41 17.04 22.69
N ASP A 314 -19.87 16.54 23.79
CA ASP A 314 -20.68 16.10 24.93
C ASP A 314 -21.11 17.28 25.82
N ASP A 315 -21.81 16.97 26.91
CA ASP A 315 -22.35 17.96 27.86
C ASP A 315 -21.24 18.78 28.55
N ASP A 316 -20.05 18.19 28.70
CA ASP A 316 -18.85 18.82 29.26
C ASP A 316 -18.05 19.60 28.20
N ARG A 317 -18.60 19.74 26.98
CA ARG A 317 -17.98 20.37 25.80
C ARG A 317 -16.72 19.67 25.31
N VAL A 318 -16.54 18.39 25.64
CA VAL A 318 -15.47 17.57 25.11
C VAL A 318 -15.83 17.14 23.69
N ALA A 319 -14.93 17.41 22.75
CA ALA A 319 -15.13 17.07 21.35
C ALA A 319 -15.15 15.54 21.14
N LEU A 320 -16.02 15.06 20.23
CA LEU A 320 -16.13 13.65 19.87
C LEU A 320 -14.78 13.03 19.45
N LEU A 321 -13.95 13.80 18.76
CA LEU A 321 -12.63 13.34 18.30
C LEU A 321 -11.74 12.88 19.47
N ARG A 322 -11.84 13.52 20.66
CA ARG A 322 -11.14 13.10 21.87
C ARG A 322 -11.66 11.75 22.37
N HIS A 323 -12.98 11.58 22.42
CA HIS A 323 -13.62 10.31 22.80
C HIS A 323 -13.23 9.18 21.86
N LEU A 324 -13.23 9.43 20.54
CA LEU A 324 -12.82 8.45 19.54
C LEU A 324 -11.35 8.05 19.71
N LEU A 325 -10.44 9.00 19.95
CA LEU A 325 -9.03 8.70 20.15
C LEU A 325 -8.77 7.78 21.36
N MET A 326 -9.49 8.00 22.45
CA MET A 326 -9.31 7.24 23.70
C MET A 326 -10.10 5.92 23.73
N ASP A 327 -11.06 5.73 22.82
CA ASP A 327 -11.81 4.48 22.71
C ASP A 327 -11.05 3.44 21.85
N PRO A 328 -10.93 2.17 22.32
CA PRO A 328 -10.20 1.13 21.59
C PRO A 328 -10.68 0.85 20.17
N MET A 329 -11.98 1.03 19.88
CA MET A 329 -12.55 0.84 18.54
C MET A 329 -12.72 2.17 17.81
N GLY A 330 -13.08 3.23 18.54
CA GLY A 330 -13.20 4.61 18.06
C GLY A 330 -11.91 5.13 17.45
N CYS A 331 -10.75 4.66 17.92
CA CYS A 331 -9.47 5.09 17.39
C CYS A 331 -9.33 4.77 15.90
N HIS A 332 -9.99 3.74 15.39
CA HIS A 332 -9.97 3.39 13.96
C HIS A 332 -10.74 4.40 13.10
N ILE A 333 -11.83 4.97 13.62
CA ILE A 333 -12.52 6.10 12.96
C ILE A 333 -11.63 7.35 13.04
N PHE A 334 -10.97 7.58 14.17
CA PHE A 334 -10.01 8.69 14.30
C PHE A 334 -8.82 8.54 13.33
N GLN A 335 -8.32 7.32 13.12
CA GLN A 335 -7.31 7.03 12.10
C GLN A 335 -7.83 7.31 10.68
N ALA A 336 -9.08 6.97 10.37
CA ALA A 336 -9.67 7.31 9.08
C ALA A 336 -9.82 8.84 8.91
N TYR A 337 -10.15 9.56 9.99
CA TYR A 337 -10.23 11.02 10.00
C TYR A 337 -8.87 11.69 9.71
N ILE A 338 -7.77 11.18 10.27
CA ILE A 338 -6.41 11.65 9.96
C ILE A 338 -6.08 11.50 8.47
N LYS A 339 -6.63 10.47 7.83
CA LYS A 339 -6.35 10.09 6.43
C LYS A 339 -7.21 10.82 5.40
N VAL A 340 -8.13 11.68 5.85
CA VAL A 340 -8.91 12.54 4.96
C VAL A 340 -7.95 13.41 4.15
N PRO A 341 -8.02 13.40 2.80
CA PRO A 341 -7.11 14.17 1.96
C PRO A 341 -7.16 15.68 2.28
N ALA A 342 -5.99 16.30 2.37
CA ALA A 342 -5.92 17.76 2.49
C ALA A 342 -6.30 18.42 1.14
N PRO A 343 -6.88 19.63 1.14
CA PRO A 343 -7.18 20.39 -0.07
C PRO A 343 -5.92 20.58 -0.94
N LEU A 344 -6.06 20.44 -2.26
CA LEU A 344 -4.93 20.53 -3.19
C LEU A 344 -4.24 21.90 -3.10
N GLU A 345 -5.02 22.97 -2.98
CA GLU A 345 -4.52 24.34 -2.89
C GLU A 345 -3.65 24.56 -1.65
N LEU A 346 -3.97 23.87 -0.55
CA LEU A 346 -3.19 23.92 0.69
C LEU A 346 -1.89 23.13 0.54
N LEU A 347 -1.96 21.94 -0.07
CA LEU A 347 -0.78 21.13 -0.36
C LEU A 347 0.23 21.93 -1.19
N GLU A 348 -0.24 22.52 -2.30
CA GLU A 348 0.58 23.37 -3.19
C GLU A 348 1.19 24.56 -2.45
N ALA A 349 0.39 25.29 -1.66
CA ALA A 349 0.88 26.42 -0.87
C ALA A 349 2.00 26.01 0.10
N CYS A 350 1.81 24.90 0.83
CA CYS A 350 2.79 24.39 1.78
C CYS A 350 4.06 23.83 1.09
N ASP A 351 3.94 23.23 -0.09
CA ASP A 351 5.10 22.76 -0.84
C ASP A 351 5.93 23.92 -1.38
N VAL A 352 5.28 24.97 -1.89
CA VAL A 352 5.96 26.21 -2.31
C VAL A 352 6.74 26.80 -1.13
N LEU A 353 6.14 26.88 0.06
CA LEU A 353 6.84 27.33 1.27
C LEU A 353 8.02 26.43 1.64
N SER A 354 7.85 25.12 1.60
CA SER A 354 8.91 24.14 1.92
C SER A 354 10.09 24.26 0.96
N ASN A 355 9.81 24.33 -0.34
CA ASN A 355 10.81 24.48 -1.39
C ASN A 355 11.56 25.81 -1.29
N ARG A 356 10.86 26.92 -0.98
CA ARG A 356 11.48 28.23 -0.74
C ARG A 356 12.43 28.18 0.47
N ARG A 357 11.99 27.60 1.59
CA ARG A 357 12.85 27.43 2.79
C ARG A 357 14.10 26.59 2.50
N ALA A 358 13.94 25.50 1.75
CA ALA A 358 15.06 24.64 1.36
C ALA A 358 16.07 25.39 0.47
N ARG A 359 15.60 26.18 -0.52
CA ARG A 359 16.46 27.01 -1.38
C ARG A 359 17.23 28.07 -0.59
N ALA A 360 16.53 28.82 0.27
CA ALA A 360 17.16 29.83 1.12
C ALA A 360 18.25 29.23 2.03
N ALA A 361 18.01 28.04 2.60
CA ALA A 361 19.00 27.32 3.40
C ALA A 361 20.22 26.82 2.60
N ALA A 362 20.01 26.39 1.36
CA ALA A 362 21.09 25.99 0.45
C ALA A 362 21.94 27.20 0.00
N GLU A 363 21.31 28.36 -0.21
CA GLU A 363 22.00 29.60 -0.58
C GLU A 363 22.90 30.13 0.54
N LEU A 364 22.45 30.03 1.80
CA LEU A 364 23.23 30.41 2.98
C LEU A 364 24.48 29.55 3.20
N THR A 365 24.47 28.30 2.72
CA THR A 365 25.57 27.34 2.90
C THR A 365 26.54 27.32 1.71
N SER A 366 26.21 27.94 0.57
CA SER A 366 27.05 28.00 -0.62
C SER A 366 28.11 29.12 -0.54
N ALA A 367 29.39 28.75 -0.55
CA ALA A 367 30.54 29.68 -0.59
C ALA A 367 30.60 30.57 -1.86
N LYS A 368 29.73 30.33 -2.87
CA LYS A 368 29.58 31.17 -4.08
C LYS A 368 28.34 32.09 -4.03
N GLY A 369 27.66 32.15 -2.89
CA GLY A 369 26.32 32.73 -2.72
C GLY A 369 26.15 34.21 -3.10
N ARG A 370 27.19 35.06 -3.09
CA ARG A 370 26.98 36.51 -3.33
C ARG A 370 26.49 36.87 -4.74
N ARG A 371 26.99 36.19 -5.77
CA ARG A 371 26.65 36.52 -7.18
C ARG A 371 25.34 35.88 -7.63
N LEU A 372 24.95 34.75 -7.03
CA LEU A 372 23.64 34.14 -7.23
C LEU A 372 22.57 34.84 -6.38
N GLN A 373 22.93 35.34 -5.18
CA GLN A 373 22.07 36.19 -4.36
C GLN A 373 21.71 37.51 -5.05
N GLU A 374 22.59 38.11 -5.85
CA GLU A 374 22.28 39.30 -6.65
C GLU A 374 21.23 38.98 -7.74
N ILE A 375 21.45 37.91 -8.51
CA ILE A 375 20.55 37.49 -9.59
C ILE A 375 19.19 37.04 -9.02
N LEU A 376 19.19 36.33 -7.89
CA LEU A 376 17.97 35.86 -7.23
C LEU A 376 17.25 36.97 -6.44
N ARG A 377 17.95 38.00 -5.93
CA ARG A 377 17.27 39.22 -5.43
C ARG A 377 16.49 39.89 -6.55
N GLU A 378 17.11 40.04 -7.72
CA GLU A 378 16.46 40.60 -8.91
C GLU A 378 15.30 39.72 -9.43
N THR A 379 15.26 38.42 -9.08
CA THR A 379 14.15 37.53 -9.42
C THR A 379 13.09 37.41 -8.32
N ALA A 380 13.48 37.56 -7.04
CA ALA A 380 12.60 37.54 -5.87
C ALA A 380 11.82 38.86 -5.73
N ASP A 381 12.38 39.98 -6.21
CA ASP A 381 11.68 41.26 -6.33
C ASP A 381 10.51 41.21 -7.35
N ASN A 382 10.36 40.11 -8.11
CA ASN A 382 9.23 39.87 -9.02
C ASN A 382 8.08 39.02 -8.41
N VAL A 383 8.23 38.49 -7.19
CA VAL A 383 7.10 37.91 -6.44
C VAL A 383 6.51 39.02 -5.60
N THR A 384 5.27 39.40 -5.86
CA THR A 384 4.62 40.47 -5.11
C THR A 384 4.44 40.02 -3.64
N ASP A 385 4.70 40.92 -2.67
CA ASP A 385 4.43 40.71 -1.23
C ASP A 385 3.01 40.18 -0.95
N GLU A 386 2.07 40.37 -1.89
CA GLU A 386 0.69 39.88 -1.81
C GLU A 386 0.56 38.37 -2.05
N GLU A 387 1.26 37.80 -3.05
CA GLU A 387 1.24 36.35 -3.31
C GLU A 387 1.82 35.55 -2.13
N GLU A 388 2.88 36.08 -1.51
CA GLU A 388 3.48 35.46 -0.33
C GLU A 388 2.54 35.50 0.88
N ARG A 389 1.81 36.61 1.08
CA ARG A 389 0.77 36.70 2.11
C ARG A 389 -0.38 35.74 1.86
N VAL A 390 -0.84 35.59 0.60
CA VAL A 390 -1.92 34.66 0.26
C VAL A 390 -1.51 33.21 0.50
N VAL A 391 -0.31 32.81 0.09
CA VAL A 391 0.24 31.47 0.36
C VAL A 391 0.40 31.23 1.86
N ALA A 392 0.89 32.22 2.61
CA ALA A 392 1.05 32.12 4.06
C ALA A 392 -0.29 32.06 4.81
N LEU A 393 -1.34 32.75 4.33
CA LEU A 393 -2.69 32.68 4.90
C LEU A 393 -3.34 31.32 4.61
N ARG A 394 -3.22 30.80 3.38
CA ARG A 394 -3.74 29.47 3.02
C ARG A 394 -3.05 28.35 3.80
N ALA A 395 -1.74 28.46 4.04
CA ALA A 395 -1.00 27.52 4.87
C ALA A 395 -1.38 27.56 6.37
N GLN A 396 -2.22 28.51 6.80
CA GLN A 396 -2.78 28.56 8.16
C GLN A 396 -4.15 27.87 8.27
N GLU A 397 -4.77 27.47 7.16
CA GLU A 397 -6.02 26.72 7.18
C GLU A 397 -5.80 25.36 7.84
N LYS A 398 -6.61 25.04 8.86
CA LYS A 398 -6.47 23.78 9.61
C LYS A 398 -7.09 22.61 8.84
N THR A 399 -6.26 21.64 8.49
CA THR A 399 -6.68 20.35 7.95
C THR A 399 -7.21 19.41 9.04
N CYS A 400 -7.79 18.27 8.65
CA CYS A 400 -8.12 17.18 9.58
C CYS A 400 -6.88 16.72 10.36
N TRP A 401 -5.73 16.68 9.68
CA TRP A 401 -4.47 16.31 10.28
C TRP A 401 -4.07 17.28 11.39
N ASP A 402 -4.22 18.60 11.18
CA ASP A 402 -3.91 19.62 12.20
C ASP A 402 -4.81 19.49 13.42
N LYS A 403 -6.12 19.29 13.20
CA LYS A 403 -7.09 19.08 14.28
C LYS A 403 -6.81 17.78 15.04
N ALA A 404 -6.46 16.71 14.34
CA ALA A 404 -6.10 15.44 14.95
C ALA A 404 -4.82 15.56 15.80
N LEU A 405 -3.80 16.29 15.32
CA LEU A 405 -2.62 16.61 16.10
C LEU A 405 -2.99 17.40 17.36
N ASP A 406 -3.83 18.42 17.25
CA ASP A 406 -4.28 19.20 18.40
C ASP A 406 -4.98 18.32 19.45
N VAL A 407 -5.89 17.43 19.03
CA VAL A 407 -6.56 16.47 19.92
C VAL A 407 -5.55 15.52 20.59
N VAL A 408 -4.60 14.97 19.84
CA VAL A 408 -3.55 14.09 20.41
C VAL A 408 -2.70 14.85 21.43
N MET A 409 -2.40 16.12 21.20
CA MET A 409 -1.65 16.95 22.13
C MET A 409 -2.45 17.25 23.41
N GLU A 410 -3.79 17.33 23.36
CA GLU A 410 -4.66 17.56 24.53
C GLU A 410 -4.74 16.37 25.49
N VAL A 411 -4.66 15.13 24.97
CA VAL A 411 -4.70 13.89 25.78
C VAL A 411 -3.33 13.25 25.96
N LEU A 412 -2.27 13.97 25.64
CA LEU A 412 -0.95 13.35 25.49
C LEU A 412 -0.44 12.71 26.79
N GLU A 413 -0.77 13.29 27.94
CA GLU A 413 -0.45 12.73 29.25
C GLU A 413 -1.22 11.43 29.51
N ASP A 414 -2.50 11.39 29.15
CA ASP A 414 -3.37 10.21 29.27
C ASP A 414 -2.90 9.07 28.36
N ILE A 415 -2.46 9.39 27.13
CA ILE A 415 -1.94 8.41 26.16
C ILE A 415 -0.70 7.70 26.70
N PHE A 416 0.14 8.43 27.43
CA PHE A 416 1.42 7.94 27.92
C PHE A 416 1.38 7.46 29.38
N ASP A 417 0.21 7.42 30.01
CA ASP A 417 0.08 6.94 31.39
C ASP A 417 0.32 5.42 31.47
N PRO A 418 1.44 4.95 32.07
CA PRO A 418 1.74 3.53 32.19
C PRO A 418 0.76 2.77 33.10
N ALA A 419 -0.06 3.46 33.90
CA ALA A 419 -1.13 2.84 34.69
C ALA A 419 -2.40 2.58 33.86
N ALA A 420 -2.55 3.21 32.70
CA ALA A 420 -3.68 2.99 31.80
C ALA A 420 -3.47 1.72 30.97
N GLU A 421 -4.33 0.71 31.15
CA GLU A 421 -4.37 -0.51 30.31
C GLU A 421 -4.69 -0.23 28.82
N GLN A 422 -4.94 1.04 28.45
CA GLN A 422 -5.44 1.50 27.14
C GLN A 422 -4.36 1.76 26.07
N MET A 423 -3.06 1.57 26.34
CA MET A 423 -1.99 1.93 25.41
C MET A 423 -1.99 1.21 24.04
N ASN A 424 -2.78 0.15 23.87
CA ASN A 424 -2.56 -0.80 22.78
C ASN A 424 -3.06 -0.39 21.36
N PRO A 425 -4.01 0.55 21.16
CA PRO A 425 -4.34 1.03 19.81
C PRO A 425 -3.73 2.41 19.47
N VAL A 426 -3.48 3.28 20.46
CA VAL A 426 -3.12 4.70 20.21
C VAL A 426 -1.78 4.85 19.49
N HIS A 427 -0.83 3.93 19.68
CA HIS A 427 0.44 3.96 18.97
C HIS A 427 0.29 3.82 17.44
N TYR A 428 -0.79 3.20 16.95
CA TYR A 428 -1.10 3.17 15.51
C TYR A 428 -1.63 4.51 15.01
N VAL A 429 -2.34 5.26 15.86
CA VAL A 429 -2.75 6.64 15.57
C VAL A 429 -1.53 7.53 15.43
N LEU A 430 -0.56 7.43 16.34
CA LEU A 430 0.69 8.20 16.27
C LEU A 430 1.50 7.86 15.01
N GLN A 431 1.50 6.59 14.62
CA GLN A 431 2.12 6.16 13.36
C GLN A 431 1.41 6.77 12.14
N ASP A 432 0.07 6.73 12.10
CA ASP A 432 -0.71 7.29 11.00
C ASP A 432 -0.57 8.82 10.93
N LEU A 433 -0.48 9.53 12.07
CA LEU A 433 -0.15 10.96 12.09
C LEU A 433 1.18 11.26 11.39
N VAL A 434 2.20 10.42 11.61
CA VAL A 434 3.48 10.57 10.91
C VAL A 434 3.34 10.29 9.41
N LEU A 435 2.71 9.17 9.05
CA LEU A 435 2.64 8.72 7.66
C LEU A 435 1.79 9.64 6.80
N PHE A 436 0.64 10.07 7.32
CA PHE A 436 -0.31 10.93 6.63
C PHE A 436 -0.07 12.42 6.88
N ALA A 437 1.08 12.81 7.45
CA ALA A 437 1.54 14.19 7.42
C ALA A 437 1.47 14.73 5.98
N PRO A 438 0.66 15.78 5.69
CA PRO A 438 0.37 16.19 4.31
C PRO A 438 1.58 16.78 3.58
N THR A 439 2.43 17.53 4.29
CA THR A 439 3.61 18.22 3.72
C THR A 439 4.79 18.20 4.69
N ALA A 440 5.97 18.64 4.22
CA ALA A 440 7.16 18.76 5.06
C ALA A 440 6.93 19.69 6.26
N VAL A 441 6.19 20.78 6.10
CA VAL A 441 5.84 21.70 7.20
C VAL A 441 5.07 20.97 8.32
N HIS A 442 4.11 20.12 7.96
CA HIS A 442 3.34 19.34 8.93
C HIS A 442 4.24 18.32 9.64
N LEU A 443 5.14 17.66 8.92
CA LEU A 443 6.10 16.72 9.50
C LEU A 443 7.07 17.41 10.47
N GLU A 444 7.56 18.61 10.13
CA GLU A 444 8.38 19.45 11.02
C GLU A 444 7.60 19.90 12.26
N CYS A 445 6.32 20.29 12.10
CA CYS A 445 5.43 20.64 13.20
C CYS A 445 5.24 19.47 14.17
N LEU A 446 4.99 18.26 13.65
CA LEU A 446 4.88 17.03 14.44
C LEU A 446 6.18 16.73 15.20
N TRP A 447 7.33 16.93 14.56
CA TRP A 447 8.62 16.75 15.19
C TRP A 447 8.80 17.68 16.39
N GLU A 448 8.58 18.99 16.20
CA GLU A 448 8.81 19.99 17.26
C GLU A 448 7.79 19.89 18.40
N ARG A 449 6.51 19.59 18.11
CA ARG A 449 5.45 19.53 19.13
C ARG A 449 5.40 18.21 19.89
N LEU A 450 5.54 17.08 19.17
CA LEU A 450 5.30 15.74 19.72
C LEU A 450 6.59 14.95 19.95
N LEU A 451 7.37 14.71 18.90
CA LEU A 451 8.45 13.71 18.93
C LEU A 451 9.69 14.21 19.66
N LYS A 452 10.24 15.37 19.29
CA LYS A 452 11.49 15.92 19.84
C LYS A 452 11.43 16.11 21.36
N PRO A 453 10.39 16.71 21.97
CA PRO A 453 10.34 16.90 23.42
C PRO A 453 10.29 15.58 24.20
N ARG A 454 9.87 14.49 23.55
CA ARG A 454 9.60 13.19 24.16
C ARG A 454 10.45 12.06 23.55
N ILE A 455 11.50 12.40 22.81
CA ILE A 455 12.24 11.45 21.98
C ILE A 455 12.78 10.26 22.77
N ARG A 456 13.20 10.50 24.03
CA ARG A 456 13.66 9.44 24.95
C ARG A 456 12.58 8.39 25.18
N MET A 457 11.33 8.81 25.44
CA MET A 457 10.21 7.89 25.64
C MET A 457 9.95 7.03 24.39
N PHE A 458 9.98 7.63 23.20
CA PHE A 458 9.83 6.90 21.94
C PHE A 458 10.96 5.89 21.69
N VAL A 459 12.17 6.19 22.18
CA VAL A 459 13.33 5.29 22.09
C VAL A 459 13.26 4.16 23.12
N SER A 460 12.88 4.46 24.36
CA SER A 460 12.87 3.50 25.47
C SER A 460 11.67 2.54 25.41
N LEU A 461 10.57 2.90 24.75
CA LEU A 461 9.38 2.06 24.59
C LEU A 461 9.38 1.37 23.22
N PRO A 462 9.57 0.04 23.14
CA PRO A 462 9.62 -0.67 21.86
C PRO A 462 8.34 -0.52 21.03
N ALA A 463 7.18 -0.41 21.70
CA ALA A 463 5.88 -0.19 21.08
C ALA A 463 5.72 1.21 20.45
N LEU A 464 6.67 2.13 20.60
CA LEU A 464 6.66 3.45 19.93
C LEU A 464 7.77 3.57 18.88
N MET A 465 8.66 2.58 18.78
CA MET A 465 9.78 2.58 17.84
C MET A 465 9.30 2.59 16.38
N HIS A 466 8.14 2.00 16.08
CA HIS A 466 7.57 2.05 14.73
C HIS A 466 7.14 3.46 14.31
N VAL A 467 6.80 4.34 15.25
CA VAL A 467 6.50 5.76 14.97
C VAL A 467 7.76 6.47 14.52
N LEU A 468 8.90 6.23 15.18
CA LEU A 468 10.20 6.76 14.77
C LEU A 468 10.66 6.19 13.42
N ALA A 469 10.46 4.89 13.18
CA ALA A 469 10.76 4.28 11.89
C ALA A 469 9.91 4.89 10.75
N ALA A 470 8.60 5.07 10.97
CA ALA A 470 7.71 5.75 10.04
C ALA A 470 8.16 7.21 9.77
N PHE A 471 8.64 7.89 10.81
CA PHE A 471 9.07 9.29 10.72
C PHE A 471 10.37 9.41 9.91
N ALA A 472 11.35 8.57 10.21
CA ALA A 472 12.57 8.48 9.43
C ALA A 472 12.27 8.11 7.96
N ARG A 473 11.34 7.19 7.71
CA ARG A 473 10.91 6.86 6.33
C ARG A 473 10.37 8.09 5.59
N LYS A 474 9.49 8.88 6.22
CA LYS A 474 8.95 10.13 5.63
C LYS A 474 10.03 11.19 5.40
N CYS A 475 11.06 11.22 6.24
CA CYS A 475 12.21 12.11 6.05
C CYS A 475 13.14 11.65 4.91
N ALA A 476 13.22 10.34 4.66
CA ALA A 476 14.20 9.75 3.76
C ALA A 476 13.80 9.77 2.27
N PHE A 477 12.50 9.75 1.96
CA PHE A 477 12.02 9.53 0.58
C PHE A 477 11.11 10.67 0.09
N SER A 478 11.23 11.00 -1.19
CA SER A 478 10.41 11.99 -1.91
C SER A 478 9.40 11.30 -2.84
N GLY A 479 8.34 12.03 -3.22
CA GLY A 479 7.16 11.48 -3.89
C GLY A 479 7.24 11.24 -5.40
N SER A 480 8.41 11.28 -6.03
CA SER A 480 8.50 10.99 -7.47
C SER A 480 8.77 9.51 -7.71
N LEU A 481 7.68 8.73 -7.82
CA LEU A 481 7.71 7.41 -8.43
C LEU A 481 6.80 7.48 -9.65
N GLY A 482 7.38 7.87 -10.79
CA GLY A 482 6.65 7.93 -12.06
C GLY A 482 6.04 6.57 -12.42
N PRO A 483 4.91 6.55 -13.15
CA PRO A 483 4.34 5.31 -13.67
C PRO A 483 5.36 4.65 -14.59
N ARG A 484 5.43 3.31 -14.48
CA ARG A 484 6.30 2.49 -15.31
C ARG A 484 5.53 2.19 -16.58
N ASP A 485 5.70 3.01 -17.61
CA ASP A 485 5.14 2.73 -18.93
C ASP A 485 5.67 1.38 -19.44
N GLY A 486 4.77 0.40 -19.49
CA GLY A 486 4.88 -0.71 -20.40
C GLY A 486 4.53 -0.17 -21.78
N GLY A 487 5.53 -0.10 -22.66
CA GLY A 487 5.41 0.65 -23.91
C GLY A 487 4.23 0.25 -24.79
N ASN A 488 3.60 1.27 -25.37
CA ASN A 488 3.27 1.32 -26.79
C ASN A 488 3.08 2.79 -27.20
N ASP A 489 3.47 3.13 -28.42
CA ASP A 489 3.47 4.48 -29.00
C ASP A 489 2.12 5.22 -28.84
N GLY A 490 2.14 6.49 -28.44
CA GLY A 490 0.92 7.32 -28.46
C GLY A 490 0.99 8.61 -27.65
N ASN A 491 1.59 9.63 -28.27
CA ASN A 491 1.60 11.04 -27.89
C ASN A 491 0.29 11.54 -27.22
N ASN A 492 0.32 11.92 -25.92
CA ASN A 492 -0.74 12.73 -25.32
C ASN A 492 -0.17 13.84 -24.41
N TYR A 493 -0.56 15.07 -24.77
CA TYR A 493 -0.36 16.31 -24.03
C TYR A 493 -1.57 16.53 -23.11
N ASN A 494 -1.35 16.54 -21.80
CA ASN A 494 -1.87 17.51 -20.84
C ASN A 494 -1.74 16.93 -19.43
N ASP A 495 -0.59 17.18 -18.81
CA ASP A 495 -0.57 17.44 -17.39
C ASP A 495 0.50 18.50 -17.15
N ILE A 496 0.15 19.56 -16.42
CA ILE A 496 1.06 20.68 -16.12
C ILE A 496 2.03 20.20 -15.04
N ALA A 497 2.92 19.30 -15.45
CA ALA A 497 4.16 19.01 -14.78
C ALA A 497 5.22 19.93 -15.40
N VAL A 498 5.90 20.67 -14.53
CA VAL A 498 7.06 21.49 -14.87
C VAL A 498 7.99 20.71 -15.79
N ALA A 499 8.06 21.16 -17.04
CA ALA A 499 8.88 20.59 -18.09
C ALA A 499 10.35 20.49 -17.65
N GLY A 500 10.94 19.31 -17.82
CA GLY A 500 12.38 19.12 -17.76
C GLY A 500 12.88 17.96 -16.90
N ALA A 501 12.37 16.74 -17.12
CA ALA A 501 13.11 15.54 -16.75
C ALA A 501 12.90 14.48 -17.84
N VAL A 502 13.87 14.45 -18.76
CA VAL A 502 14.15 13.30 -19.63
C VAL A 502 13.99 12.03 -18.79
N GLU A 503 13.29 11.04 -19.35
CA GLU A 503 13.31 9.64 -18.92
C GLU A 503 14.74 9.23 -18.61
N SER A 504 15.11 9.41 -17.35
CA SER A 504 16.44 9.17 -16.85
C SER A 504 16.25 8.07 -15.83
N SER A 505 17.00 7.00 -16.04
CA SER A 505 17.21 5.91 -15.10
C SER A 505 17.31 6.45 -13.67
N SER A 506 16.16 6.51 -12.98
CA SER A 506 16.05 6.96 -11.61
C SER A 506 16.84 5.99 -10.74
N ASP A 507 17.62 6.54 -9.82
CA ASP A 507 18.31 5.81 -8.76
C ASP A 507 17.45 4.65 -8.26
N ALA A 508 17.83 3.42 -8.61
CA ALA A 508 17.00 2.26 -8.30
C ALA A 508 17.04 2.03 -6.78
N LEU A 509 16.07 2.61 -6.07
CA LEU A 509 15.74 2.25 -4.70
C LEU A 509 15.69 0.72 -4.60
N PRO A 510 16.14 0.14 -3.47
CA PRO A 510 15.95 -1.30 -3.24
C PRO A 510 14.50 -1.70 -3.49
N LYS A 511 14.26 -2.78 -4.25
CA LYS A 511 12.93 -3.20 -4.71
C LYS A 511 11.90 -3.33 -3.58
N ASP A 512 12.35 -3.73 -2.40
CA ASP A 512 11.51 -3.87 -1.22
C ASP A 512 11.06 -2.51 -0.65
N ILE A 513 11.92 -1.49 -0.70
CA ILE A 513 11.57 -0.10 -0.33
C ILE A 513 10.65 0.50 -1.38
N ASP A 514 10.99 0.33 -2.65
CA ASP A 514 10.18 0.80 -3.77
C ASP A 514 8.75 0.20 -3.74
N GLN A 515 8.61 -1.10 -3.51
CA GLN A 515 7.30 -1.74 -3.30
C GLN A 515 6.58 -1.21 -2.06
N LEU A 516 7.29 -0.95 -0.97
CA LEU A 516 6.73 -0.39 0.25
C LEU A 516 6.18 1.02 0.01
N LEU A 517 6.94 1.89 -0.66
CA LEU A 517 6.52 3.26 -0.99
C LEU A 517 5.31 3.26 -1.92
N ARG A 518 5.29 2.40 -2.95
CA ARG A 518 4.09 2.24 -3.80
C ARG A 518 2.87 1.79 -3.02
N THR A 519 3.05 0.86 -2.08
CA THR A 519 1.95 0.37 -1.23
C THR A 519 1.41 1.49 -0.33
N ASP A 520 2.29 2.34 0.20
CA ASP A 520 1.90 3.51 0.99
C ASP A 520 1.18 4.55 0.11
N MET A 521 1.71 4.88 -1.06
CA MET A 521 1.10 5.83 -1.99
C MET A 521 -0.28 5.37 -2.46
N ALA A 522 -0.46 4.07 -2.74
CA ALA A 522 -1.76 3.48 -3.06
C ALA A 522 -2.77 3.57 -1.90
N ARG A 523 -2.30 3.80 -0.66
CA ARG A 523 -3.14 4.06 0.51
C ARG A 523 -3.39 5.55 0.76
N GLY A 524 -2.88 6.44 -0.09
CA GLY A 524 -3.00 7.90 0.04
C GLY A 524 -1.87 8.57 0.82
N VAL A 525 -0.78 7.85 1.13
CA VAL A 525 0.40 8.47 1.77
C VAL A 525 1.16 9.30 0.75
N ARG A 526 1.30 10.59 1.04
CA ARG A 526 2.09 11.52 0.23
C ARG A 526 3.54 11.58 0.69
N TYR A 527 4.49 11.44 -0.22
CA TYR A 527 5.92 11.68 0.06
C TYR A 527 6.36 13.01 -0.54
N PHE A 528 7.30 13.70 0.12
CA PHE A 528 7.78 15.03 -0.25
C PHE A 528 9.24 15.19 0.14
N THR A 529 9.93 16.14 -0.48
CA THR A 529 11.33 16.40 -0.16
C THR A 529 11.45 17.11 1.19
N VAL A 530 12.36 16.61 2.03
CA VAL A 530 12.69 17.18 3.35
C VAL A 530 14.10 17.75 3.31
N SER A 531 14.31 18.92 3.93
CA SER A 531 15.61 19.59 3.87
C SER A 531 16.72 18.81 4.57
N VAL A 532 17.95 18.91 4.04
CA VAL A 532 19.14 18.26 4.62
C VAL A 532 19.38 18.72 6.06
N ASN A 533 19.20 20.01 6.34
CA ASN A 533 19.35 20.59 7.68
C ASN A 533 18.35 19.98 8.69
N PHE A 534 17.11 19.75 8.26
CA PHE A 534 16.12 19.11 9.11
C PHE A 534 16.48 17.64 9.35
N GLN A 535 16.89 16.90 8.32
CA GLN A 535 17.40 15.52 8.48
C GLN A 535 18.59 15.45 9.45
N GLU A 536 19.55 16.40 9.37
CA GLU A 536 20.67 16.55 10.31
C GLU A 536 20.22 16.80 11.74
N THR A 537 19.20 17.65 11.92
CA THR A 537 18.62 17.94 13.25
C THR A 537 17.97 16.71 13.85
N VAL A 538 17.18 15.98 13.05
CA VAL A 538 16.49 14.74 13.44
C VAL A 538 17.51 13.69 13.88
N ILE A 539 18.51 13.40 13.04
CA ILE A 539 19.48 12.33 13.35
C ILE A 539 20.38 12.69 14.53
N THR A 540 20.80 13.95 14.65
CA THR A 540 21.60 14.40 15.80
C THR A 540 20.83 14.24 17.10
N THR A 541 19.55 14.64 17.10
CA THR A 541 18.69 14.53 18.28
C THR A 541 18.42 13.07 18.64
N LEU A 542 18.06 12.25 17.64
CA LEU A 542 17.78 10.83 17.83
C LEU A 542 19.01 10.07 18.35
N CYS A 543 20.18 10.25 17.71
CA CYS A 543 21.41 9.62 18.17
C CYS A 543 21.81 10.07 19.56
N SER A 544 21.61 11.34 19.91
CA SER A 544 21.88 11.85 21.26
C SER A 544 21.00 11.17 22.30
N ALA A 545 19.69 11.07 22.05
CA ALA A 545 18.75 10.39 22.94
C ALA A 545 19.08 8.88 23.09
N ILE A 546 19.40 8.20 22.00
CA ILE A 546 19.77 6.77 22.05
C ILE A 546 21.09 6.56 22.81
N ASN A 547 22.07 7.45 22.65
CA ASN A 547 23.35 7.32 23.35
C ASN A 547 23.22 7.46 24.87
N GLU A 548 22.17 8.13 25.35
CA GLU A 548 21.85 8.20 26.78
C GLU A 548 21.30 6.86 27.30
N GLU A 549 20.48 6.18 26.49
CA GLU A 549 19.95 4.83 26.80
C GLU A 549 21.00 3.72 26.60
N CYS A 550 21.93 3.89 25.65
CA CYS A 550 22.98 2.93 25.35
C CYS A 550 24.35 3.60 25.18
N LYS A 551 25.20 3.43 26.19
CA LYS A 551 26.58 3.96 26.21
C LYS A 551 27.48 3.40 25.11
N LYS A 552 27.14 2.24 24.52
CA LYS A 552 27.89 1.64 23.40
C LYS A 552 27.60 2.33 22.06
N GLY A 553 26.53 3.12 21.98
CA GLY A 553 26.20 3.99 20.87
C GLY A 553 24.94 3.60 20.09
N ALA A 554 24.44 4.53 19.29
CA ALA A 554 23.17 4.39 18.57
C ALA A 554 23.07 3.16 17.66
N ALA A 555 24.13 2.82 16.92
CA ALA A 555 24.13 1.64 16.06
C ALA A 555 24.04 0.34 16.87
N GLN A 556 24.70 0.28 18.04
CA GLN A 556 24.65 -0.88 18.92
C GLN A 556 23.23 -1.10 19.47
N PHE A 557 22.59 -0.02 19.94
CA PHE A 557 21.24 -0.07 20.46
C PHE A 557 20.22 -0.54 19.41
N LEU A 558 20.26 0.06 18.23
CA LEU A 558 19.27 -0.21 17.18
C LEU A 558 19.41 -1.60 16.55
N LEU A 559 20.62 -2.16 16.50
CA LEU A 559 20.92 -3.33 15.69
C LEU A 559 21.35 -4.57 16.49
N VAL A 560 21.86 -4.41 17.72
CA VAL A 560 22.56 -5.50 18.42
C VAL A 560 21.96 -5.80 19.79
N ASP A 561 21.75 -4.79 20.64
CA ASP A 561 21.36 -5.00 22.04
C ASP A 561 19.93 -5.53 22.22
N GLY A 562 19.20 -5.80 21.12
CA GLY A 562 17.88 -6.45 21.10
C GLY A 562 16.71 -5.57 21.53
N ASN A 563 16.98 -4.47 22.24
CA ASN A 563 15.97 -3.56 22.83
C ASN A 563 15.07 -2.88 21.79
N ALA A 564 15.59 -2.62 20.58
CA ALA A 564 14.81 -2.00 19.50
C ALA A 564 14.05 -3.01 18.61
N HIS A 565 14.16 -4.32 18.89
CA HIS A 565 13.60 -5.42 18.12
C HIS A 565 13.76 -5.23 16.59
N GLU A 566 12.79 -5.68 15.80
CA GLU A 566 12.85 -5.58 14.33
C GLU A 566 12.75 -4.14 13.81
N LYS A 567 12.12 -3.23 14.57
CA LYS A 567 11.93 -1.83 14.18
C LYS A 567 13.22 -1.01 14.27
N GLY A 568 14.16 -1.41 15.11
CA GLY A 568 15.50 -0.83 15.14
C GLY A 568 16.24 -0.98 13.80
N ALA A 569 16.12 -2.14 13.15
CA ALA A 569 16.72 -2.37 11.83
C ALA A 569 16.05 -1.54 10.72
N GLU A 570 14.72 -1.39 10.75
CA GLU A 570 13.99 -0.51 9.83
C GLU A 570 14.41 0.96 9.99
N LEU A 571 14.40 1.47 11.23
CA LEU A 571 14.81 2.83 11.55
C LEU A 571 16.25 3.11 11.10
N ALA A 572 17.19 2.22 11.46
CA ALA A 572 18.59 2.33 11.05
C ALA A 572 18.73 2.37 9.53
N ARG A 573 17.97 1.54 8.80
CA ARG A 573 18.00 1.51 7.34
C ARG A 573 17.49 2.82 6.74
N TYR A 574 16.38 3.37 7.23
CA TYR A 574 15.83 4.63 6.72
C TYR A 574 16.74 5.83 7.03
N ILE A 575 17.40 5.86 8.20
CA ILE A 575 18.42 6.87 8.52
C ILE A 575 19.57 6.83 7.50
N LEU A 576 19.99 5.63 7.07
CA LEU A 576 21.03 5.47 6.05
C LEU A 576 20.56 5.85 4.63
N HIS A 577 19.28 6.18 4.43
CA HIS A 577 18.74 6.78 3.21
C HIS A 577 18.66 8.31 3.28
N PHE A 578 18.95 8.94 4.43
CA PHE A 578 19.06 10.39 4.50
C PHE A 578 20.19 10.89 3.61
N HIS A 579 20.11 12.17 3.24
CA HIS A 579 21.13 12.83 2.44
C HIS A 579 22.52 12.64 3.11
N PRO A 580 23.61 12.40 2.35
CA PRO A 580 24.87 11.92 2.92
C PRO A 580 25.45 12.76 4.09
N PRO A 581 25.41 14.11 4.07
CA PRO A 581 25.80 14.94 5.23
C PRO A 581 24.99 14.61 6.50
N ALA A 582 23.69 14.37 6.38
CA ALA A 582 22.82 14.01 7.49
C ALA A 582 23.11 12.60 8.03
N SER A 583 23.26 11.60 7.16
CA SER A 583 23.50 10.22 7.59
C SER A 583 24.94 9.97 8.11
N ALA A 584 25.87 10.90 7.89
CA ALA A 584 27.29 10.74 8.23
C ALA A 584 27.56 10.35 9.70
N MET A 585 26.81 10.95 10.65
CA MET A 585 26.95 10.63 12.08
C MET A 585 26.62 9.16 12.37
N PHE A 586 25.55 8.65 11.76
CA PHE A 586 25.11 7.27 11.95
C PHE A 586 26.01 6.27 11.21
N VAL A 587 26.49 6.62 10.02
CA VAL A 587 27.54 5.85 9.31
C VAL A 587 28.77 5.68 10.21
N HIS A 588 29.19 6.73 10.91
CA HIS A 588 30.30 6.64 11.87
C HIS A 588 29.97 5.83 13.13
N ALA A 589 28.71 5.75 13.54
CA ALA A 589 28.29 4.85 14.61
C ALA A 589 28.37 3.37 14.17
N MET A 590 27.99 3.06 12.92
CA MET A 590 28.10 1.72 12.34
C MET A 590 29.55 1.23 12.27
N ASP A 591 30.50 2.12 11.93
CA ASP A 591 31.94 1.81 11.92
C ASP A 591 32.44 1.26 13.27
N LYS A 592 31.82 1.67 14.38
CA LYS A 592 32.24 1.34 15.77
C LYS A 592 31.72 0.01 16.30
N LEU A 593 30.78 -0.64 15.62
CA LEU A 593 30.30 -1.97 16.01
C LEU A 593 31.48 -2.94 16.15
N SER A 594 31.36 -4.01 16.95
CA SER A 594 32.43 -5.03 17.05
C SER A 594 32.41 -5.99 15.85
N LEU A 595 33.54 -6.62 15.51
CA LEU A 595 33.60 -7.57 14.38
C LEU A 595 32.54 -8.68 14.52
N LYS A 596 32.35 -9.19 15.73
CA LYS A 596 31.37 -10.22 16.05
C LYS A 596 29.94 -9.75 15.77
N ASP A 597 29.60 -8.53 16.18
CA ASP A 597 28.26 -7.98 15.96
C ASP A 597 28.01 -7.72 14.47
N MET A 598 29.03 -7.24 13.76
CA MET A 598 28.95 -7.04 12.31
C MET A 598 28.78 -8.37 11.55
N GLU A 599 29.50 -9.42 11.95
CA GLU A 599 29.30 -10.76 11.37
C GLU A 599 27.87 -11.25 11.58
N PHE A 600 27.34 -11.09 12.80
CA PHE A 600 25.95 -11.45 13.11
C PHE A 600 24.95 -10.69 12.21
N LEU A 601 25.15 -9.37 12.04
CA LEU A 601 24.29 -8.55 11.19
C LEU A 601 24.35 -8.96 9.72
N ILE A 602 25.55 -9.21 9.19
CA ILE A 602 25.76 -9.61 7.79
C ILE A 602 25.04 -10.93 7.47
N ARG A 603 25.01 -11.87 8.42
CA ARG A 603 24.34 -13.17 8.28
C ARG A 603 22.84 -13.14 8.62
N HIS A 604 22.31 -12.03 9.11
CA HIS A 604 20.91 -11.88 9.48
C HIS A 604 20.09 -11.31 8.32
N GLY A 605 18.86 -11.80 8.10
CA GLY A 605 18.01 -11.37 6.99
C GLY A 605 17.81 -9.85 6.92
N LYS A 606 17.29 -9.23 7.98
CA LYS A 606 17.13 -7.75 8.05
C LYS A 606 18.45 -7.01 8.25
N GLY A 607 19.39 -7.62 8.96
CA GLY A 607 20.70 -7.00 9.25
C GLY A 607 21.53 -6.80 7.98
N SER A 608 21.51 -7.79 7.08
CA SER A 608 22.21 -7.73 5.81
C SER A 608 21.72 -6.57 4.93
N LEU A 609 20.42 -6.27 4.96
CA LEU A 609 19.82 -5.13 4.24
C LEU A 609 20.32 -3.79 4.79
N VAL A 610 20.45 -3.67 6.13
CA VAL A 610 21.03 -2.48 6.78
C VAL A 610 22.50 -2.34 6.37
N VAL A 611 23.28 -3.42 6.39
CA VAL A 611 24.71 -3.37 6.03
C VAL A 611 24.91 -3.02 4.55
N GLN A 612 24.08 -3.56 3.65
CA GLN A 612 24.08 -3.18 2.25
C GLN A 612 23.81 -1.67 2.07
N GLN A 613 22.83 -1.11 2.78
CA GLN A 613 22.55 0.31 2.71
C GLN A 613 23.66 1.16 3.37
N TYR A 614 24.27 0.68 4.45
CA TYR A 614 25.44 1.31 5.07
C TYR A 614 26.60 1.41 4.08
N LEU A 615 26.89 0.36 3.30
CA LEU A 615 27.95 0.39 2.29
C LEU A 615 27.69 1.42 1.20
N ARG A 616 26.43 1.53 0.73
CA ARG A 616 26.00 2.58 -0.21
C ARG A 616 26.20 3.98 0.39
N ALA A 617 25.71 4.23 1.60
CA ALA A 617 25.86 5.51 2.28
C ALA A 617 27.34 5.87 2.53
N ALA A 618 28.14 4.93 3.04
CA ALA A 618 29.54 5.11 3.34
C ALA A 618 30.39 5.41 2.09
N ALA A 619 30.02 4.86 0.93
CA ALA A 619 30.67 5.17 -0.34
C ALA A 619 30.43 6.62 -0.79
N VAL A 620 29.28 7.21 -0.46
CA VAL A 620 28.90 8.57 -0.89
C VAL A 620 29.42 9.65 0.07
N VAL A 621 29.30 9.45 1.39
CA VAL A 621 29.69 10.46 2.41
C VAL A 621 31.13 10.96 2.24
N GLN A 622 32.04 10.11 1.76
CA GLN A 622 33.46 10.41 1.68
C GLN A 622 33.91 10.99 0.33
N THR A 623 33.01 11.07 -0.66
CA THR A 623 33.28 11.75 -1.94
C THR A 623 32.88 13.23 -1.90
N LEU A 624 32.19 13.68 -0.84
CA LEU A 624 31.85 15.08 -0.62
C LEU A 624 33.10 15.92 -0.33
N PRO A 625 33.34 17.01 -1.08
CA PRO A 625 34.52 17.85 -0.93
C PRO A 625 34.35 18.78 0.28
N HIS A 626 34.52 18.27 1.50
CA HIS A 626 34.74 19.13 2.66
C HIS A 626 36.24 19.41 2.82
N ALA A 627 36.62 20.61 2.38
CA ALA A 627 37.70 21.46 2.86
C ALA A 627 38.82 20.81 3.68
N GLN A 628 39.79 20.17 3.02
CA GLN A 628 41.20 20.31 3.41
C GLN A 628 42.04 20.40 2.13
N GLY A 629 42.44 21.62 1.79
CA GLY A 629 43.59 21.83 0.93
C GLY A 629 44.82 21.29 1.63
N ASN A 630 45.31 20.13 1.17
CA ASN A 630 46.75 19.84 1.20
C ASN A 630 47.07 18.65 0.32
N LYS A 631 48.17 18.80 -0.42
CA LYS A 631 48.77 17.82 -1.32
C LYS A 631 48.98 16.48 -0.60
N GLY A 632 48.44 15.41 -1.16
CA GLY A 632 48.61 14.04 -0.65
C GLY A 632 47.54 13.09 -1.18
N GLU A 633 47.57 12.78 -2.47
CA GLU A 633 46.62 11.85 -3.10
C GLU A 633 46.80 10.39 -2.62
N GLU A 634 48.02 9.99 -2.22
CA GLU A 634 48.29 8.62 -1.75
C GLU A 634 47.81 8.32 -0.32
N LYS A 635 47.62 9.33 0.56
CA LYS A 635 47.10 9.12 1.94
C LYS A 635 45.57 9.11 2.06
N LYS A 636 44.83 9.38 0.97
CA LYS A 636 43.36 9.31 0.95
C LYS A 636 42.84 7.90 0.67
N MET A 637 43.65 7.03 0.07
CA MET A 637 43.26 5.67 -0.34
C MET A 637 42.87 4.76 0.84
N ASP A 638 43.48 4.96 2.01
CA ASP A 638 43.27 4.15 3.22
C ASP A 638 42.00 4.48 4.03
N LYS A 639 41.27 5.54 3.67
CA LYS A 639 40.21 6.08 4.53
C LYS A 639 38.79 5.75 4.07
N THR A 640 38.62 5.03 2.95
CA THR A 640 37.26 4.82 2.45
C THR A 640 36.46 3.83 3.32
N GLY A 641 35.18 4.11 3.57
CA GLY A 641 34.27 3.27 4.37
C GLY A 641 34.18 1.83 3.83
N PRO A 642 33.96 1.64 2.51
CA PRO A 642 34.02 0.33 1.88
C PRO A 642 35.36 -0.40 2.06
N MET A 643 36.51 0.29 1.95
CA MET A 643 37.82 -0.34 2.17
C MET A 643 38.02 -0.77 3.64
N ARG A 644 37.61 0.08 4.60
CA ARG A 644 37.65 -0.26 6.04
C ARG A 644 36.77 -1.48 6.34
N PHE A 645 35.58 -1.54 5.74
CA PHE A 645 34.69 -2.69 5.87
C PHE A 645 35.31 -3.96 5.27
N LEU A 646 35.85 -3.90 4.04
CA LEU A 646 36.50 -5.03 3.38
C LEU A 646 37.62 -5.64 4.24
N ARG A 647 38.54 -4.79 4.74
CA ARG A 647 39.65 -5.25 5.58
C ARG A 647 39.17 -5.95 6.86
N ARG A 648 38.08 -5.45 7.42
CA ARG A 648 37.48 -6.00 8.65
C ARG A 648 36.84 -7.37 8.43
N ILE A 649 36.21 -7.60 7.27
CA ILE A 649 35.55 -8.89 6.96
C ILE A 649 36.46 -9.88 6.20
N ALA A 650 37.68 -9.49 5.82
CA ALA A 650 38.55 -10.26 4.94
C ALA A 650 38.76 -11.72 5.41
N LEU A 651 38.96 -11.94 6.71
CA LEU A 651 39.15 -13.28 7.28
C LEU A 651 37.86 -14.12 7.31
N LEU A 652 36.69 -13.48 7.27
CA LEU A 652 35.39 -14.13 7.29
C LEU A 652 34.89 -14.45 5.87
N LEU A 653 35.52 -13.89 4.83
CA LEU A 653 34.99 -13.89 3.47
C LEU A 653 34.71 -15.31 2.93
N HIS A 654 35.54 -16.30 3.28
CA HIS A 654 35.35 -17.70 2.93
C HIS A 654 33.99 -18.27 3.40
N ASP A 655 33.51 -17.82 4.56
CA ASP A 655 32.25 -18.28 5.13
C ASP A 655 31.06 -17.40 4.75
N LEU A 656 31.30 -16.13 4.40
CA LEU A 656 30.25 -15.19 4.01
C LEU A 656 29.78 -15.40 2.56
N VAL A 657 30.67 -15.74 1.62
CA VAL A 657 30.30 -15.82 0.19
C VAL A 657 29.29 -16.91 -0.15
N GLY A 658 29.15 -17.93 0.70
CA GLY A 658 28.16 -19.00 0.52
C GLY A 658 26.93 -18.88 1.42
N ASP A 659 26.86 -17.85 2.25
CA ASP A 659 25.72 -17.60 3.14
C ASP A 659 24.61 -16.83 2.40
N THR A 660 23.35 -17.20 2.65
CA THR A 660 22.18 -16.70 1.93
C THR A 660 22.02 -15.19 1.98
N TYR A 661 22.41 -14.55 3.09
CA TYR A 661 22.25 -13.11 3.28
C TYR A 661 23.57 -12.37 3.10
N ALA A 662 24.66 -12.94 3.61
CA ALA A 662 25.97 -12.30 3.54
C ALA A 662 26.50 -12.17 2.11
N ALA A 663 26.15 -13.10 1.22
CA ALA A 663 26.50 -13.04 -0.20
C ALA A 663 26.08 -11.72 -0.85
N TYR A 664 24.86 -11.23 -0.56
CA TYR A 664 24.37 -9.95 -1.07
C TYR A 664 25.18 -8.76 -0.52
N VAL A 665 25.66 -8.82 0.71
CA VAL A 665 26.55 -7.78 1.27
C VAL A 665 27.86 -7.71 0.50
N VAL A 666 28.44 -8.87 0.15
CA VAL A 666 29.67 -8.94 -0.66
C VAL A 666 29.43 -8.44 -2.08
N GLU A 667 28.30 -8.81 -2.71
CA GLU A 667 27.91 -8.29 -4.03
C GLU A 667 27.80 -6.76 -4.01
N VAL A 668 27.13 -6.19 -3.01
CA VAL A 668 26.98 -4.73 -2.86
C VAL A 668 28.32 -4.05 -2.58
N LEU A 669 29.21 -4.66 -1.78
CA LEU A 669 30.56 -4.14 -1.56
C LEU A 669 31.34 -4.00 -2.87
N TYR A 670 31.22 -4.98 -3.76
CA TYR A 670 31.80 -4.90 -5.11
C TYR A 670 31.10 -3.84 -5.96
N GLU A 671 29.77 -3.74 -5.90
CA GLU A 671 28.96 -2.79 -6.67
C GLU A 671 29.38 -1.33 -6.39
N VAL A 672 29.41 -0.94 -5.11
CA VAL A 672 29.63 0.44 -4.66
C VAL A 672 31.09 0.80 -4.43
N GLY A 673 31.97 -0.20 -4.38
CA GLY A 673 33.39 -0.02 -4.12
C GLY A 673 34.10 0.79 -5.20
N SER A 674 35.13 1.53 -4.81
CA SER A 674 36.07 2.14 -5.76
C SER A 674 36.84 1.05 -6.52
N LEU A 675 37.58 1.44 -7.57
CA LEU A 675 38.37 0.49 -8.35
C LEU A 675 39.32 -0.32 -7.47
N GLU A 676 39.94 0.32 -6.48
CA GLU A 676 40.86 -0.28 -5.52
C GLU A 676 40.14 -1.29 -4.61
N VAL A 677 38.96 -0.94 -4.11
CA VAL A 677 38.15 -1.85 -3.27
C VAL A 677 37.70 -3.07 -4.08
N LYS A 678 37.28 -2.88 -5.33
CA LYS A 678 36.93 -3.97 -6.25
C LYS A 678 38.12 -4.90 -6.48
N GLU A 679 39.30 -4.34 -6.72
CA GLU A 679 40.51 -5.14 -6.96
C GLU A 679 40.92 -5.95 -5.73
N GLU A 680 40.97 -5.31 -4.56
CA GLU A 680 41.32 -5.98 -3.30
C GLU A 680 40.30 -7.06 -2.92
N LEU A 681 39.00 -6.80 -3.12
CA LEU A 681 37.97 -7.82 -2.90
C LEU A 681 38.16 -9.00 -3.84
N VAL A 682 38.37 -8.77 -5.14
CA VAL A 682 38.55 -9.86 -6.10
C VAL A 682 39.82 -10.68 -5.80
N LYS A 683 40.93 -10.05 -5.40
CA LYS A 683 42.14 -10.76 -4.94
C LYS A 683 41.84 -11.72 -3.79
N LEU A 684 41.01 -11.31 -2.83
CA LEU A 684 40.58 -12.17 -1.71
C LEU A 684 39.63 -13.29 -2.15
N LEU A 685 38.86 -13.09 -3.23
CA LEU A 685 37.94 -14.08 -3.78
C LEU A 685 38.63 -15.14 -4.66
N VAL A 686 39.75 -14.82 -5.31
CA VAL A 686 40.48 -15.75 -6.21
C VAL A 686 40.86 -17.09 -5.55
N PRO A 687 41.42 -17.14 -4.32
CA PRO A 687 41.70 -18.40 -3.64
C PRO A 687 40.44 -19.24 -3.38
N ILE A 688 39.31 -18.59 -3.08
CA ILE A 688 38.02 -19.25 -2.81
C ILE A 688 37.42 -19.78 -4.10
N TYR A 689 37.47 -19.02 -5.20
CA TYR A 689 37.00 -19.48 -6.50
C TYR A 689 37.82 -20.67 -7.00
N SER A 690 39.14 -20.62 -6.81
CA SER A 690 40.05 -21.70 -7.17
C SER A 690 39.70 -22.99 -6.42
N SER A 691 39.39 -22.93 -5.11
CA SER A 691 38.98 -24.13 -4.36
C SER A 691 37.63 -24.72 -4.83
N LEU A 692 36.67 -23.86 -5.21
CA LEU A 692 35.36 -24.27 -5.76
C LEU A 692 35.44 -24.97 -7.13
N GLN A 693 36.44 -24.63 -7.95
CA GLN A 693 36.71 -25.32 -9.22
C GLN A 693 37.29 -26.73 -8.99
N HIS A 694 38.22 -26.86 -8.04
CA HIS A 694 38.87 -28.15 -7.73
C HIS A 694 37.95 -29.13 -6.99
N GLY A 695 36.90 -28.65 -6.31
CA GLY A 695 35.89 -29.48 -5.63
C GLY A 695 34.93 -30.21 -6.58
N HIS A 696 34.65 -29.67 -7.77
CA HIS A 696 33.72 -30.28 -8.74
C HIS A 696 34.31 -31.53 -9.42
N GLY A 697 35.65 -31.63 -9.50
CA GLY A 697 36.34 -32.77 -10.11
C GLY A 697 36.41 -34.04 -9.26
N LYS A 698 36.05 -33.98 -7.96
CA LYS A 698 36.13 -35.13 -7.04
C LYS A 698 34.79 -35.73 -6.60
N ALA A 699 33.67 -35.03 -6.79
CA ALA A 699 32.33 -35.51 -6.41
C ALA A 699 31.62 -36.34 -7.50
N SER A 700 32.17 -36.43 -8.71
CA SER A 700 31.61 -37.22 -9.82
C SER A 700 31.97 -38.73 -9.76
N LYS A 701 32.50 -39.21 -8.62
CA LYS A 701 32.84 -40.62 -8.39
C LYS A 701 32.50 -41.05 -6.97
N VAL A 702 31.22 -41.05 -6.62
CA VAL A 702 30.69 -41.97 -5.60
C VAL A 702 29.40 -42.54 -6.17
N GLU A 703 29.47 -43.81 -6.53
CA GLU A 703 28.39 -44.63 -7.06
C GLU A 703 27.26 -44.83 -6.05
N ASP A 704 26.08 -45.09 -6.62
CA ASP A 704 24.84 -45.55 -6.00
C ASP A 704 25.01 -46.54 -4.84
N ARG A 705 24.37 -46.26 -3.70
CA ARG A 705 23.73 -47.22 -2.78
C ARG A 705 23.14 -46.51 -1.56
N ASP A 706 21.82 -46.30 -1.55
CA ASP A 706 20.86 -47.10 -0.76
C ASP A 706 19.51 -46.38 -0.69
N GLU A 707 18.47 -47.07 -1.14
CA GLU A 707 17.07 -46.72 -0.93
C GLU A 707 16.61 -47.07 0.49
N SER A 708 15.52 -46.44 0.93
CA SER A 708 14.58 -46.87 1.98
C SER A 708 14.76 -46.30 3.39
N ARG A 709 14.00 -45.23 3.71
CA ARG A 709 12.97 -45.27 4.77
C ARG A 709 12.12 -44.01 4.79
N GLU A 710 10.85 -44.19 4.44
CA GLU A 710 9.75 -43.30 4.79
C GLU A 710 9.52 -43.27 6.30
N GLY A 711 9.11 -42.11 6.80
CA GLY A 711 8.59 -41.89 8.14
C GLY A 711 8.01 -40.48 8.24
N GLU A 712 6.70 -40.37 8.10
CA GLU A 712 5.90 -39.15 8.35
C GLU A 712 5.97 -38.75 9.84
N GLU A 713 6.20 -37.47 10.14
CA GLU A 713 5.49 -36.67 11.17
C GLU A 713 6.01 -35.20 11.19
N ASP A 714 5.12 -34.29 11.58
CA ASP A 714 5.11 -32.83 11.43
C ASP A 714 6.29 -32.00 11.99
N GLY A 715 6.55 -30.85 11.32
CA GLY A 715 6.78 -29.57 12.00
C GLY A 715 8.22 -29.05 12.20
N ASN A 716 8.51 -27.92 11.51
CA ASN A 716 9.59 -26.95 11.74
C ASN A 716 11.05 -27.26 11.32
N ALA A 717 11.52 -26.43 10.37
CA ALA A 717 12.85 -25.83 10.32
C ALA A 717 14.08 -26.76 10.36
N THR A 718 14.38 -27.44 9.26
CA THR A 718 15.77 -27.53 8.75
C THR A 718 15.73 -27.90 7.27
N ALA A 719 15.82 -26.90 6.38
CA ALA A 719 15.93 -27.14 4.95
C ALA A 719 17.17 -28.01 4.64
N ALA A 720 16.90 -29.21 4.15
CA ALA A 720 17.87 -30.15 3.63
C ALA A 720 18.47 -29.61 2.31
N ASN A 721 19.80 -29.42 2.32
CA ASN A 721 20.79 -29.25 1.23
C ASN A 721 21.80 -28.12 1.49
N ARG A 722 22.56 -28.22 2.60
CA ARG A 722 23.46 -27.16 3.09
C ARG A 722 24.78 -26.94 2.30
N PRO A 723 25.43 -27.94 1.66
CA PRO A 723 26.67 -27.69 0.91
C PRO A 723 26.44 -27.21 -0.53
N GLN A 724 25.51 -27.84 -1.26
CA GLN A 724 25.26 -27.52 -2.67
C GLN A 724 24.68 -26.10 -2.86
N MET A 725 23.79 -25.68 -1.97
CA MET A 725 23.26 -24.31 -1.98
C MET A 725 24.36 -23.29 -1.64
N ARG A 726 25.23 -23.58 -0.67
CA ARG A 726 26.36 -22.74 -0.29
C ARG A 726 27.31 -22.54 -1.47
N ASP A 727 27.65 -23.62 -2.17
CA ASP A 727 28.49 -23.57 -3.36
C ASP A 727 27.83 -22.83 -4.53
N PHE A 728 26.52 -23.02 -4.73
CA PHE A 728 25.76 -22.30 -5.74
C PHE A 728 25.77 -20.78 -5.48
N ILE A 729 25.48 -20.36 -4.25
CA ILE A 729 25.51 -18.96 -3.83
C ILE A 729 26.92 -18.40 -4.01
N ALA A 730 27.96 -19.13 -3.56
CA ALA A 730 29.34 -18.69 -3.72
C ALA A 730 29.71 -18.50 -5.19
N ARG A 731 29.36 -19.44 -6.09
CA ARG A 731 29.57 -19.30 -7.54
C ARG A 731 28.88 -18.06 -8.09
N LYS A 732 27.63 -17.78 -7.68
CA LYS A 732 26.91 -16.56 -8.07
C LYS A 732 27.66 -15.29 -7.65
N VAL A 733 28.19 -15.23 -6.42
CA VAL A 733 29.03 -14.12 -5.95
C VAL A 733 30.27 -13.96 -6.83
N MET A 734 30.95 -15.06 -7.17
CA MET A 734 32.14 -15.02 -8.04
C MET A 734 31.82 -14.48 -9.44
N THR A 735 30.68 -14.88 -10.01
CA THR A 735 30.18 -14.34 -11.29
C THR A 735 29.89 -12.85 -11.19
N LYS A 736 29.19 -12.41 -10.13
CA LYS A 736 28.82 -11.00 -9.92
C LYS A 736 30.03 -10.10 -9.67
N CYS A 737 31.05 -10.59 -8.98
CA CYS A 737 32.29 -9.86 -8.74
C CYS A 737 33.31 -9.99 -9.90
N CYS A 738 32.92 -10.66 -11.00
CA CYS A 738 33.76 -10.86 -12.19
C CYS A 738 35.13 -11.52 -11.90
N VAL A 739 35.19 -12.46 -10.94
CA VAL A 739 36.44 -13.09 -10.48
C VAL A 739 37.14 -13.86 -11.61
N GLU A 740 36.38 -14.59 -12.41
CA GLU A 740 36.91 -15.35 -13.55
C GLU A 740 37.54 -14.43 -14.61
N LEU A 741 36.91 -13.28 -14.89
CA LEU A 741 37.44 -12.28 -15.81
C LEU A 741 38.76 -11.70 -15.30
N TYR A 742 38.88 -11.45 -13.99
CA TYR A 742 40.13 -10.98 -13.38
C TYR A 742 41.27 -11.99 -13.52
N MET A 743 40.99 -13.29 -13.31
CA MET A 743 42.01 -14.34 -13.39
C MET A 743 42.53 -14.57 -14.81
N HIS A 744 41.64 -14.53 -15.81
CA HIS A 744 42.01 -14.89 -17.18
C HIS A 744 42.28 -13.69 -18.10
N ARG A 745 41.72 -12.52 -17.80
CA ARG A 745 41.82 -11.28 -18.60
C ARG A 745 41.84 -10.02 -17.72
N PRO A 746 42.91 -9.80 -16.91
CA PRO A 746 42.98 -8.70 -15.94
C PRO A 746 42.84 -7.30 -16.57
N ASP A 747 43.30 -7.11 -17.81
CA ASP A 747 43.17 -5.83 -18.53
C ASP A 747 41.70 -5.52 -18.89
N ASP A 748 40.94 -6.53 -19.32
CA ASP A 748 39.53 -6.38 -19.65
C ASP A 748 38.68 -6.20 -18.39
N TRP A 749 39.03 -6.91 -17.31
CA TRP A 749 38.44 -6.66 -16.00
C TRP A 749 38.65 -5.21 -15.54
N THR A 750 39.88 -4.69 -15.66
CA THR A 750 40.21 -3.32 -15.25
C THR A 750 39.41 -2.29 -16.03
N LYS A 751 39.24 -2.48 -17.35
CA LYS A 751 38.40 -1.62 -18.20
C LYS A 751 36.94 -1.65 -17.75
N LEU A 752 36.39 -2.83 -17.48
CA LEU A 752 35.01 -3.00 -17.01
C LEU A 752 34.81 -2.34 -15.65
N ALA A 753 35.68 -2.62 -14.67
CA ALA A 753 35.60 -2.06 -13.33
C ALA A 753 35.69 -0.53 -13.33
N ARG A 754 36.57 0.06 -14.15
CA ARG A 754 36.64 1.52 -14.34
C ARG A 754 35.34 2.10 -14.90
N ARG A 755 34.75 1.46 -15.91
CA ARG A 755 33.45 1.88 -16.48
C ARG A 755 32.34 1.81 -15.44
N GLN A 756 32.26 0.72 -14.67
CA GLN A 756 31.30 0.60 -13.57
C GLN A 756 31.47 1.72 -12.54
N CYS A 757 32.70 2.03 -12.13
CA CYS A 757 32.98 3.14 -11.21
C CYS A 757 32.64 4.52 -11.80
N GLN A 758 32.71 4.69 -13.13
CA GLN A 758 32.31 5.93 -13.80
C GLN A 758 30.79 6.07 -13.82
N VAL A 759 30.07 5.00 -14.19
CA VAL A 759 28.60 4.96 -14.19
C VAL A 759 28.06 5.25 -12.79
N MET A 760 28.59 4.60 -11.75
CA MET A 760 28.17 4.85 -10.36
C MET A 760 28.38 6.30 -9.91
N ARG A 761 29.51 6.92 -10.28
CA ARG A 761 29.76 8.34 -9.99
C ARG A 761 28.82 9.28 -10.75
N LEU A 762 28.42 8.91 -11.97
CA LEU A 762 27.46 9.68 -12.75
C LEU A 762 26.06 9.60 -12.12
N LEU A 763 25.61 8.39 -11.76
CA LEU A 763 24.34 8.18 -11.06
C LEU A 763 24.28 8.98 -9.74
N GLN A 764 25.34 8.90 -8.91
CA GLN A 764 25.44 9.68 -7.67
C GLN A 764 25.40 11.20 -7.88
N ARG A 765 25.97 11.70 -8.99
CA ARG A 765 25.93 13.13 -9.31
C ARG A 765 24.55 13.57 -9.80
N MET A 766 23.86 12.73 -10.56
CA MET A 766 22.50 13.01 -11.00
C MET A 766 21.53 13.04 -9.80
N SER A 767 21.67 12.07 -8.89
CA SER A 767 20.95 12.00 -7.61
C SER A 767 21.04 13.29 -6.78
N ALA A 768 22.26 13.82 -6.64
CA ALA A 768 22.53 15.04 -5.88
C ALA A 768 22.08 16.34 -6.57
N VAL A 769 21.68 16.27 -7.85
CA VAL A 769 21.15 17.41 -8.62
C VAL A 769 19.61 17.36 -8.68
N SER A 770 19.02 16.18 -8.53
CA SER A 770 17.56 15.95 -8.48
C SER A 770 16.94 16.04 -7.08
N SER A 771 17.76 16.12 -6.02
CA SER A 771 17.34 16.34 -4.63
C SER A 771 17.51 17.80 -4.23
#